data_AF-A0AAQ4PPV0-F1
#
_entry.id   AF-A0AAQ4PPV0-F1
#
_cell.length_a   1.000
_cell.length_b   1.000
_cell.length_c   1.000
_cell.angle_alpha   90.00
_cell.angle_beta   90.00
_cell.angle_gamma   90.00
#
_symmetry.space_group_name_H-M   'P 1'
#
loop_
_entity.id
_entity.type
_entity.pdbx_description
1 polymer ?
#
loop_
_entity_poly.entity_id
_entity_poly.type
_entity_poly.pdbx_seq_one_letter_code
_entity_poly.pdbx_strand_id
1 'polypeptide(L)'
;MPSLTLKGVTVNFPFTPYDCQKDYMGKVIECLQKKENGVLESPTGTGKTLCLLCATLAWREHFKDTISARKIAEKLQGQEMFSSTPMSSWGTAATDGATPVYYTDIPKIIYASRTHSQLAQVIGELKNTSYSPKVCVLGSREQLCINQEVMRQESNHVKVHMCRGKVSTRSCVYYNNVEERTTDRDLVNSILDVEDLVKFGNKQRVCPYYLSRSLKQQADVIFMPYNYLLDPKSRRAHNIELNGAVVIFDEAHNVEKTCEESTSFDLTPYDVASAVSAVDKLLVEQATEASASEDFNVENLSSGQNAHKGTNMLLDLEAVIDSYDVPSDKGLTKAGIFIYELLERVQLTYSSKTAVYEALEQIIGHLTGRPGIFLNTSGLQKLADIIQVKAPMFTVTTSVCLSQVHIHRDNSYHKKAQSTDVWASHSSSSKKPGNILSYWCFSPGFSMQDLKSQGVRCIILTSGTLSPLSSFTCEMRIPFPVSLENSHVIERDQIFVGIVERGPDGVPLSSAFDRRFLPENMASLGNTVANLSRVVPDGLLVFFPSFPLMEKTLDFWRTNGHAERIESVKPMFVEPKGKGTFNEVIDGYYQKVNDPTSKGGTFFAVCRGKASEGLDFADTFGRGVIITGLPFPPKMDPRVILKMQFLDEMSRRKAPGLKYLSGQEWYKQQAFRAVNQAIGRVIRHKDDYGAILLCDQRSDMQAQLPSWVRPYVRLYESFGNVIRDVSQFFRVANKLRPVAEKKSAARSHEAACSPDTPSPAAPSCSSSQRTNTQKAKQLDAHLPSLKRRRLHEHSVANGMARICIEYESEAQEGPRRPANLLDALEQGAHRGGAANHLSTLSLQCDKRMADELRGGKRKIKLVQEQVHVSGDGSSGGRVKAFLAEMKRSLSQFNFERVIRALQTYKKSDELEALLAGAAVLAEDANTHRLLRGLYQFVRPHHKKSFDERCQQLTGRGCGYKPDHSLSVEEKKALVPRTAVAVSSSACSQLDTQQLNRGGAHLNQPRAPEAGCASKRDVPAAFLADVKKAIGEEKSTLLFQALQSYKKSDNYDDMVGTVVSVFTERDEDFILLIRFSMFIPARHKKRYRDMLDALQGQSVSAADVPAVREDQQRPGEEPDVLVQNRKASSSCC
;
A
#
# COMPACT_ATOMS: atom_id res chain seq x y z
N MET A 1 0.07 18.41 -38.53
CA MET A 1 -0.74 17.38 -37.85
C MET A 1 -1.71 16.84 -38.87
N PRO A 2 -1.85 15.51 -39.04
CA PRO A 2 -2.84 14.96 -39.95
C PRO A 2 -4.25 15.31 -39.46
N SER A 3 -5.09 15.74 -40.40
CA SER A 3 -6.52 15.94 -40.20
C SER A 3 -7.25 14.70 -40.69
N LEU A 4 -8.05 14.07 -39.83
CA LEU A 4 -8.78 12.85 -40.15
C LEU A 4 -10.28 13.10 -40.06
N THR A 5 -11.01 12.84 -41.13
CA THR A 5 -12.47 12.90 -41.10
C THR A 5 -13.02 11.55 -40.66
N LEU A 6 -13.59 11.50 -39.45
CA LEU A 6 -14.19 10.31 -38.85
C LEU A 6 -15.67 10.60 -38.56
N LYS A 7 -16.58 9.84 -39.16
CA LYS A 7 -18.04 10.01 -39.01
C LYS A 7 -18.52 11.47 -39.18
N GLY A 8 -17.97 12.16 -40.18
CA GLY A 8 -18.29 13.56 -40.49
C GLY A 8 -17.63 14.60 -39.58
N VAL A 9 -16.86 14.19 -38.57
CA VAL A 9 -16.10 15.09 -37.69
C VAL A 9 -14.63 15.10 -38.10
N THR A 10 -14.08 16.29 -38.25
CA THR A 10 -12.66 16.49 -38.55
C THR A 10 -11.84 16.48 -37.26
N VAL A 11 -11.00 15.47 -37.08
CA VAL A 11 -10.15 15.27 -35.90
C VAL A 11 -8.71 15.64 -36.23
N ASN A 12 -8.17 16.62 -35.52
CA ASN A 12 -6.77 17.01 -35.55
C ASN A 12 -5.99 16.11 -34.59
N PHE A 13 -5.44 15.02 -35.10
CA PHE A 13 -4.64 14.11 -34.30
C PHE A 13 -3.15 14.52 -34.39
N PRO A 14 -2.40 14.58 -33.27
CA PRO A 14 -1.04 15.07 -33.29
C PRO A 14 -0.05 14.18 -34.06
N PHE A 15 -0.42 12.92 -34.32
CA PHE A 15 0.41 11.91 -34.98
C PHE A 15 -0.37 11.21 -36.10
N THR A 16 0.29 10.33 -36.86
CA THR A 16 -0.44 9.43 -37.79
C THR A 16 -1.11 8.33 -36.97
N PRO A 17 -2.45 8.23 -36.97
CA PRO A 17 -3.14 7.27 -36.12
C PRO A 17 -3.09 5.85 -36.68
N TYR A 18 -3.00 4.87 -35.79
CA TYR A 18 -3.18 3.45 -36.07
C TYR A 18 -4.65 3.13 -36.40
N ASP A 19 -4.91 2.02 -37.07
CA ASP A 19 -6.29 1.66 -37.44
C ASP A 19 -7.17 1.42 -36.21
N CYS A 20 -6.66 0.76 -35.17
CA CYS A 20 -7.37 0.61 -33.89
C CYS A 20 -7.66 1.96 -33.20
N GLN A 21 -6.83 2.98 -33.43
CA GLN A 21 -7.06 4.34 -32.91
C GLN A 21 -8.18 5.04 -33.69
N LYS A 22 -8.23 4.86 -35.02
CA LYS A 22 -9.33 5.37 -35.86
C LYS A 22 -10.66 4.74 -35.45
N ASP A 23 -10.68 3.42 -35.22
CA ASP A 23 -11.87 2.70 -34.75
C ASP A 23 -12.32 3.21 -33.38
N TYR A 24 -11.38 3.39 -32.45
CA TYR A 24 -11.65 3.94 -31.12
C TYR A 24 -12.25 5.35 -31.19
N MET A 25 -11.60 6.27 -31.92
CA MET A 25 -12.09 7.63 -32.11
C MET A 25 -13.47 7.65 -32.79
N GLY A 26 -13.68 6.80 -33.79
CA GLY A 26 -14.96 6.64 -34.48
C GLY A 26 -16.08 6.14 -33.56
N LYS A 27 -15.79 5.26 -32.60
CA LYS A 27 -16.76 4.82 -31.59
C LYS A 27 -17.06 5.90 -30.54
N VAL A 28 -16.05 6.65 -30.09
CA VAL A 28 -16.27 7.81 -29.22
C VAL A 28 -17.21 8.83 -29.88
N ILE A 29 -16.94 9.18 -31.15
CA ILE A 29 -17.80 10.11 -31.91
C ILE A 29 -19.21 9.55 -32.08
N GLU A 30 -19.37 8.23 -32.24
CA GLU A 30 -20.68 7.57 -32.29
C GLU A 30 -21.52 7.83 -31.04
N CYS A 31 -20.93 7.61 -29.85
CA CYS A 31 -21.59 7.83 -28.57
C CYS A 31 -22.08 9.28 -28.45
N LEU A 32 -21.20 10.22 -28.83
CA LEU A 32 -21.46 11.65 -28.71
C LEU A 32 -22.55 12.13 -29.68
N GLN A 33 -22.55 11.65 -30.92
CA GLN A 33 -23.54 11.98 -31.94
C GLN A 33 -24.91 11.37 -31.62
N LYS A 34 -24.96 10.07 -31.29
CA LYS A 34 -26.21 9.34 -31.01
C LYS A 34 -26.78 9.59 -29.61
N LYS A 35 -26.04 10.24 -28.71
CA LYS A 35 -26.39 10.39 -27.28
C LYS A 35 -26.58 9.03 -26.60
N GLU A 36 -25.73 8.07 -26.97
CA GLU A 36 -25.76 6.70 -26.45
C GLU A 36 -24.55 6.43 -25.56
N ASN A 37 -24.74 5.60 -24.53
CA ASN A 37 -23.65 5.20 -23.66
C ASN A 37 -22.69 4.25 -24.37
N GLY A 38 -21.40 4.39 -24.08
CA GLY A 38 -20.33 3.59 -24.67
C GLY A 38 -19.52 2.82 -23.64
N VAL A 39 -19.11 1.60 -23.97
CA VAL A 39 -18.09 0.84 -23.24
C VAL A 39 -16.97 0.45 -24.20
N LEU A 40 -15.78 1.00 -23.99
CA LEU A 40 -14.67 0.89 -24.93
C LEU A 40 -13.47 0.26 -24.23
N GLU A 41 -13.10 -0.95 -24.63
CA GLU A 41 -11.85 -1.58 -24.23
C GLU A 41 -10.78 -1.35 -25.30
N SER A 42 -9.61 -0.87 -24.88
CA SER A 42 -8.44 -0.80 -25.75
C SER A 42 -7.17 -1.10 -24.97
N PRO A 43 -6.24 -1.93 -25.49
CA PRO A 43 -5.05 -2.33 -24.74
C PRO A 43 -4.17 -1.17 -24.27
N THR A 44 -3.31 -1.41 -23.29
CA THR A 44 -2.30 -0.43 -22.87
C THR A 44 -1.33 -0.11 -24.02
N GLY A 45 -0.78 1.11 -24.04
CA GLY A 45 0.18 1.50 -25.08
C GLY A 45 -0.38 1.86 -26.46
N THR A 46 -1.70 1.77 -26.66
CA THR A 46 -2.33 2.16 -27.94
C THR A 46 -2.71 3.65 -28.02
N GLY A 47 -2.39 4.47 -27.02
CA GLY A 47 -2.72 5.91 -26.99
C GLY A 47 -4.20 6.22 -26.72
N LYS A 48 -4.86 5.40 -25.87
CA LYS A 48 -6.28 5.55 -25.48
C LYS A 48 -6.68 6.97 -25.08
N THR A 49 -5.95 7.54 -24.12
CA THR A 49 -6.25 8.84 -23.52
C THR A 49 -6.21 9.95 -24.57
N LEU A 50 -5.17 9.97 -25.40
CA LEU A 50 -5.05 10.88 -26.53
C LEU A 50 -6.19 10.72 -27.55
N CYS A 51 -6.55 9.48 -27.93
CA CYS A 51 -7.67 9.23 -28.85
C CYS A 51 -8.99 9.74 -28.27
N LEU A 52 -9.21 9.51 -26.98
CA LEU A 52 -10.41 9.93 -26.26
C LEU A 52 -10.52 11.47 -26.21
N LEU A 53 -9.44 12.16 -25.85
CA LEU A 53 -9.39 13.61 -25.81
C LEU A 53 -9.60 14.22 -27.20
N CYS A 54 -8.84 13.80 -28.21
CA CYS A 54 -8.94 14.35 -29.56
C CYS A 54 -10.32 14.13 -30.17
N ALA A 55 -10.90 12.94 -30.07
CA ALA A 55 -12.23 12.66 -30.60
C ALA A 55 -13.33 13.48 -29.91
N THR A 56 -13.28 13.59 -28.58
CA THR A 56 -14.30 14.32 -27.81
C THR A 56 -14.21 15.83 -28.06
N LEU A 57 -12.99 16.39 -28.10
CA LEU A 57 -12.77 17.81 -28.34
C LEU A 57 -13.08 18.19 -29.79
N ALA A 58 -12.67 17.38 -30.77
CA ALA A 58 -13.02 17.57 -32.17
C ALA A 58 -14.54 17.62 -32.38
N TRP A 59 -15.26 16.67 -31.77
CA TRP A 59 -16.71 16.64 -31.85
C TRP A 59 -17.34 17.88 -31.21
N ARG A 60 -16.82 18.33 -30.07
CA ARG A 60 -17.34 19.51 -29.39
C ARG A 60 -17.11 20.80 -30.17
N GLU A 61 -15.93 20.97 -30.77
CA GLU A 61 -15.64 22.09 -31.69
C GLU A 61 -16.57 22.05 -32.91
N HIS A 62 -16.68 20.89 -33.56
CA HIS A 62 -17.60 20.70 -34.68
C HIS A 62 -19.05 21.02 -34.29
N PHE A 63 -19.52 20.56 -33.13
CA PHE A 63 -20.87 20.86 -32.63
C PHE A 63 -21.09 22.37 -32.41
N LYS A 64 -20.08 23.06 -31.85
CA LYS A 64 -20.11 24.52 -31.69
C LYS A 64 -20.15 25.24 -33.03
N ASP A 65 -19.37 24.80 -34.00
CA ASP A 65 -19.33 25.41 -35.33
C ASP A 65 -20.66 25.20 -36.08
N THR A 66 -21.28 24.02 -35.97
CA THR A 66 -22.62 23.75 -36.52
C THR A 66 -23.69 24.69 -35.94
N ILE A 67 -23.68 24.94 -34.62
CA ILE A 67 -24.58 25.92 -33.99
C ILE A 67 -24.31 27.33 -34.53
N SER A 68 -23.04 27.70 -34.66
CA SER A 68 -22.62 29.02 -35.13
C SER A 68 -23.06 29.26 -36.58
N ALA A 69 -22.81 28.30 -37.46
CA ALA A 69 -23.19 28.32 -38.87
C ALA A 69 -24.72 28.44 -39.03
N ARG A 70 -25.50 27.68 -38.24
CA ARG A 70 -26.97 27.75 -38.26
C ARG A 70 -27.48 29.14 -37.88
N LYS A 71 -26.95 29.75 -36.81
CA LYS A 71 -27.35 31.11 -36.41
C LYS A 71 -27.02 32.16 -37.45
N ILE A 72 -25.91 31.99 -38.16
CA ILE A 72 -25.53 32.86 -39.27
C ILE A 72 -26.51 32.68 -40.44
N ALA A 73 -26.86 31.44 -40.79
CA ALA A 73 -27.82 31.13 -41.85
C ALA A 73 -29.24 31.65 -41.53
N GLU A 74 -29.71 31.51 -40.29
CA GLU A 74 -30.99 32.05 -39.80
C GLU A 74 -31.02 33.59 -39.89
N LYS A 75 -29.90 34.27 -39.59
CA LYS A 75 -29.77 35.72 -39.75
C LYS A 75 -29.71 36.19 -41.20
N LEU A 76 -29.24 35.33 -42.12
CA LEU A 76 -29.06 35.63 -43.54
C LEU A 76 -30.24 35.16 -44.42
N GLN A 77 -31.37 34.75 -43.83
CA GLN A 77 -32.56 34.28 -44.55
C GLN A 77 -32.28 33.18 -45.59
N GLY A 78 -31.28 32.31 -45.34
CA GLY A 78 -30.97 31.18 -46.21
C GLY A 78 -30.11 31.47 -47.45
N GLN A 79 -29.45 32.64 -47.55
CA GLN A 79 -28.42 32.84 -48.58
C GLN A 79 -27.12 32.11 -48.19
N GLU A 80 -26.71 31.11 -48.99
CA GLU A 80 -25.46 30.37 -48.80
C GLU A 80 -24.24 31.26 -49.11
N MET A 81 -23.39 31.52 -48.10
CA MET A 81 -22.21 32.39 -48.24
C MET A 81 -20.93 31.63 -48.67
N PHE A 82 -20.90 30.30 -48.52
CA PHE A 82 -19.72 29.47 -48.82
C PHE A 82 -19.98 28.48 -49.95
N SER A 83 -19.57 28.80 -51.16
CA SER A 83 -19.66 27.92 -52.33
C SER A 83 -18.85 26.62 -52.21
N SER A 84 -17.88 26.56 -51.29
CA SER A 84 -16.99 25.42 -51.08
C SER A 84 -17.47 24.40 -50.04
N THR A 85 -18.51 24.70 -49.25
CA THR A 85 -18.94 23.85 -48.12
C THR A 85 -20.47 23.95 -47.91
N PRO A 86 -21.28 23.12 -48.59
CA PRO A 86 -22.74 23.19 -48.51
C PRO A 86 -23.26 22.91 -47.10
N MET A 87 -24.42 23.48 -46.72
CA MET A 87 -25.02 23.32 -45.38
C MET A 87 -25.24 21.84 -44.99
N SER A 88 -25.44 20.95 -45.97
CA SER A 88 -25.56 19.50 -45.78
C SER A 88 -24.29 18.82 -45.23
N SER A 89 -23.11 19.45 -45.38
CA SER A 89 -21.84 18.90 -44.90
C SER A 89 -21.60 19.08 -43.39
N TRP A 90 -22.39 19.92 -42.71
CA TRP A 90 -22.24 20.24 -41.29
C TRP A 90 -22.98 19.25 -40.34
N GLY A 91 -23.58 18.21 -40.92
CA GLY A 91 -24.23 17.11 -40.20
C GLY A 91 -25.55 17.47 -39.49
N THR A 92 -26.36 16.45 -39.21
CA THR A 92 -27.64 16.53 -38.47
C THR A 92 -27.47 16.51 -36.94
N ALA A 93 -26.26 16.66 -36.41
CA ALA A 93 -25.98 16.47 -34.97
C ALA A 93 -26.72 17.45 -34.04
N ALA A 94 -27.21 18.57 -34.58
CA ALA A 94 -28.00 19.59 -33.89
C ALA A 94 -29.49 19.59 -34.28
N THR A 95 -29.99 18.57 -34.99
CA THR A 95 -31.36 18.54 -35.55
C THR A 95 -32.32 17.55 -34.88
N ASP A 96 -31.95 16.96 -33.74
CA ASP A 96 -32.87 16.14 -32.94
C ASP A 96 -33.92 17.02 -32.21
N GLY A 97 -34.84 17.62 -32.96
CA GLY A 97 -36.05 18.25 -32.42
C GLY A 97 -36.32 19.69 -32.85
N ALA A 98 -37.60 20.08 -32.72
CA ALA A 98 -38.17 21.41 -32.99
C ALA A 98 -37.76 22.52 -31.99
N THR A 99 -36.68 22.31 -31.21
CA THR A 99 -36.23 23.23 -30.17
C THR A 99 -34.98 23.98 -30.65
N PRO A 100 -34.97 25.34 -30.63
CA PRO A 100 -33.79 26.10 -31.05
C PRO A 100 -32.62 25.86 -30.11
N VAL A 101 -31.45 25.49 -30.65
CA VAL A 101 -30.22 25.19 -29.91
C VAL A 101 -29.41 26.48 -29.71
N TYR A 102 -29.15 26.85 -28.46
CA TYR A 102 -28.40 28.04 -28.05
C TYR A 102 -26.94 27.73 -27.72
N TYR A 103 -26.09 28.76 -27.57
CA TYR A 103 -24.68 28.57 -27.18
C TYR A 103 -24.54 28.00 -25.76
N THR A 104 -25.59 28.12 -24.95
CA THR A 104 -25.72 27.50 -23.62
C THR A 104 -25.86 25.98 -23.69
N ASP A 105 -26.19 25.43 -24.85
CA ASP A 105 -26.51 24.00 -25.02
C ASP A 105 -25.28 23.19 -25.48
N ILE A 106 -24.11 23.84 -25.61
CA ILE A 106 -22.86 23.16 -25.91
C ILE A 106 -22.51 22.26 -24.71
N PRO A 107 -22.40 20.94 -24.91
CA PRO A 107 -22.15 20.02 -23.80
C PRO A 107 -20.82 20.30 -23.09
N LYS A 108 -20.86 20.34 -21.75
CA LYS A 108 -19.66 20.29 -20.90
C LYS A 108 -19.14 18.86 -20.88
N ILE A 109 -17.81 18.70 -20.94
CA ILE A 109 -17.16 17.39 -20.83
C ILE A 109 -16.71 17.22 -19.38
N ILE A 110 -17.18 16.17 -18.72
CA ILE A 110 -16.70 15.74 -17.41
C ILE A 110 -15.78 14.55 -17.64
N TYR A 111 -14.48 14.78 -17.50
CA TYR A 111 -13.47 13.74 -17.61
C TYR A 111 -13.10 13.28 -16.21
N ALA A 112 -13.42 12.04 -15.91
CA ALA A 112 -13.12 11.47 -14.61
C ALA A 112 -12.10 10.34 -14.72
N SER A 113 -11.26 10.23 -13.69
CA SER A 113 -10.31 9.11 -13.52
C SER A 113 -10.26 8.69 -12.05
N ARG A 114 -9.51 7.64 -11.72
CA ARG A 114 -9.44 7.13 -10.35
C ARG A 114 -8.64 8.04 -9.42
N THR A 115 -7.57 8.67 -9.91
CA THR A 115 -6.65 9.47 -9.09
C THR A 115 -6.23 10.79 -9.75
N HIS A 116 -5.83 11.76 -8.93
CA HIS A 116 -5.30 13.03 -9.43
C HIS A 116 -4.00 12.89 -10.22
N SER A 117 -3.16 11.90 -9.91
CA SER A 117 -1.93 11.63 -10.68
C SER A 117 -2.24 11.19 -12.11
N GLN A 118 -3.29 10.38 -12.31
CA GLN A 118 -3.75 10.02 -13.65
C GLN A 118 -4.32 11.23 -14.38
N LEU A 119 -5.11 12.07 -13.71
CA LEU A 119 -5.61 13.31 -14.31
C LEU A 119 -4.48 14.26 -14.74
N ALA A 120 -3.41 14.36 -13.95
CA ALA A 120 -2.24 15.15 -14.32
C ALA A 120 -1.56 14.62 -15.60
N GLN A 121 -1.50 13.29 -15.78
CA GLN A 121 -1.01 12.68 -17.03
C GLN A 121 -1.90 13.04 -18.23
N VAL A 122 -3.23 12.93 -18.07
CA VAL A 122 -4.22 13.29 -19.11
C VAL A 122 -4.08 14.76 -19.51
N ILE A 123 -3.91 15.67 -18.53
CA ILE A 123 -3.70 17.10 -18.78
C ILE A 123 -2.37 17.35 -19.50
N GLY A 124 -1.32 16.61 -19.15
CA GLY A 124 -0.04 16.62 -19.85
C GLY A 124 -0.18 16.20 -21.32
N GLU A 125 -0.99 15.18 -21.61
CA GLU A 125 -1.30 14.78 -22.99
C GLU A 125 -2.11 15.85 -23.73
N LEU A 126 -3.12 16.45 -23.07
CA LEU A 126 -3.93 17.51 -23.64
C LEU A 126 -3.07 18.70 -24.09
N LYS A 127 -2.09 19.11 -23.28
CA LYS A 127 -1.12 20.19 -23.60
C LYS A 127 -0.31 19.91 -24.87
N ASN A 128 -0.20 18.64 -25.31
CA ASN A 128 0.52 18.27 -26.53
C ASN A 128 -0.36 18.25 -27.79
N THR A 129 -1.67 18.47 -27.67
CA THR A 129 -2.59 18.52 -28.80
C THR A 129 -2.67 19.92 -29.42
N SER A 130 -3.38 20.06 -30.55
CA SER A 130 -3.75 21.39 -31.09
C SER A 130 -4.95 22.01 -30.40
N TYR A 131 -5.65 21.26 -29.53
CA TYR A 131 -6.85 21.71 -28.87
C TYR A 131 -6.51 22.53 -27.62
N SER A 132 -7.17 23.68 -27.47
CA SER A 132 -7.00 24.58 -26.32
C SER A 132 -8.35 24.87 -25.64
N PRO A 133 -9.02 23.85 -25.06
CA PRO A 133 -10.27 24.06 -24.35
C PRO A 133 -10.04 24.80 -23.03
N LYS A 134 -11.07 25.45 -22.49
CA LYS A 134 -11.07 25.95 -21.12
C LYS A 134 -11.15 24.78 -20.15
N VAL A 135 -10.13 24.63 -19.30
CA VAL A 135 -10.00 23.46 -18.41
C VAL A 135 -10.18 23.87 -16.96
N CYS A 136 -10.84 23.01 -16.19
CA CYS A 136 -10.90 23.10 -14.73
C CYS A 136 -10.56 21.74 -14.11
N VAL A 137 -9.77 21.74 -13.03
CA VAL A 137 -9.50 20.54 -12.23
C VAL A 137 -10.07 20.72 -10.83
N LEU A 138 -10.95 19.81 -10.41
CA LEU A 138 -11.52 19.81 -9.06
C LEU A 138 -10.72 18.87 -8.17
N GLY A 139 -10.30 19.35 -6.99
CA GLY A 139 -9.60 18.56 -5.99
C GLY A 139 -10.03 18.88 -4.56
N SER A 140 -9.49 18.11 -3.62
CA SER A 140 -9.82 18.26 -2.20
C SER A 140 -9.08 19.45 -1.57
N ARG A 141 -9.53 19.90 -0.40
CA ARG A 141 -8.82 20.91 0.38
C ARG A 141 -7.43 20.43 0.80
N GLU A 142 -7.21 19.13 0.98
CA GLU A 142 -5.89 18.59 1.32
C GLU A 142 -4.85 18.79 0.21
N GLN A 143 -5.30 18.90 -1.04
CA GLN A 143 -4.41 19.05 -2.20
C GLN A 143 -4.30 20.50 -2.66
N LEU A 144 -5.39 21.27 -2.54
CA LEU A 144 -5.47 22.64 -3.09
C LEU A 144 -5.32 23.74 -2.03
N CYS A 145 -5.38 23.44 -0.72
CA CYS A 145 -5.23 24.47 0.31
C CYS A 145 -3.76 24.85 0.50
N ILE A 146 -3.49 26.16 0.51
CA ILE A 146 -2.17 26.76 0.75
C ILE A 146 -2.08 27.48 2.10
N ASN A 147 -3.18 27.50 2.87
CA ASN A 147 -3.19 28.08 4.21
C ASN A 147 -2.54 27.11 5.21
N GLN A 148 -1.38 27.49 5.74
CA GLN A 148 -0.56 26.64 6.62
C GLN A 148 -1.28 26.24 7.91
N GLU A 149 -2.10 27.12 8.50
CA GLU A 149 -2.82 26.81 9.74
C GLU A 149 -3.88 25.72 9.52
N VAL A 150 -4.53 25.72 8.34
CA VAL A 150 -5.47 24.67 7.96
C VAL A 150 -4.70 23.38 7.64
N MET A 151 -3.63 23.47 6.86
CA MET A 151 -2.86 22.31 6.40
C MET A 151 -2.12 21.56 7.53
N ARG A 152 -1.83 22.25 8.64
CA ARG A 152 -1.18 21.67 9.83
C ARG A 152 -2.06 20.67 10.57
N GLN A 153 -3.38 20.71 10.36
CA GLN A 153 -4.30 19.76 10.97
C GLN A 153 -4.15 18.36 10.35
N GLU A 154 -4.26 17.30 11.14
CA GLU A 154 -4.11 15.94 10.62
C GLU A 154 -5.39 15.44 9.94
N SER A 155 -6.55 15.79 10.51
CA SER A 155 -7.84 15.33 10.03
C SER A 155 -8.44 16.20 8.92
N ASN A 156 -8.97 15.55 7.87
CA ASN A 156 -9.68 16.22 6.77
C ASN A 156 -10.91 17.01 7.26
N HIS A 157 -11.69 16.46 8.21
CA HIS A 157 -12.90 17.13 8.69
C HIS A 157 -12.57 18.47 9.37
N VAL A 158 -11.51 18.49 10.20
CA VAL A 158 -11.04 19.72 10.87
C VAL A 158 -10.59 20.75 9.83
N LYS A 159 -9.86 20.31 8.79
CA LYS A 159 -9.46 21.18 7.68
C LYS A 159 -10.66 21.82 7.00
N VAL A 160 -11.72 21.04 6.72
CA VAL A 160 -12.94 21.55 6.08
C VAL A 160 -13.63 22.58 6.95
N HIS A 161 -13.85 22.28 8.23
CA HIS A 161 -14.55 23.18 9.13
C HIS A 161 -13.76 24.47 9.37
N MET A 162 -12.49 24.36 9.72
CA MET A 162 -11.61 25.52 9.92
C MET A 162 -11.52 26.40 8.67
N CYS A 163 -11.45 25.78 7.48
CA CYS A 163 -11.50 26.52 6.22
C CYS A 163 -12.82 27.27 6.06
N ARG A 164 -13.97 26.63 6.33
CA ARG A 164 -15.29 27.28 6.27
C ARG A 164 -15.40 28.43 7.28
N GLY A 165 -14.95 28.22 8.52
CA GLY A 165 -14.91 29.25 9.56
C GLY A 165 -14.12 30.47 9.11
N LYS A 166 -12.89 30.27 8.63
CA LYS A 166 -12.04 31.38 8.14
C LYS A 166 -12.61 32.11 6.91
N VAL A 167 -13.34 31.39 6.05
CA VAL A 167 -14.02 31.99 4.90
C VAL A 167 -15.21 32.82 5.36
N SER A 168 -16.00 32.31 6.29
CA SER A 168 -17.16 33.00 6.85
C SER A 168 -16.76 34.27 7.61
N THR A 169 -15.70 34.21 8.41
CA THR A 169 -15.16 35.38 9.13
C THR A 169 -14.27 36.28 8.26
N ARG A 170 -14.16 35.99 6.95
CA ARG A 170 -13.27 36.68 5.98
C ARG A 170 -11.81 36.80 6.45
N SER A 171 -11.33 35.90 7.31
CA SER A 171 -9.96 35.90 7.84
C SER A 171 -8.95 35.18 6.94
N CYS A 172 -9.43 34.44 5.92
CA CYS A 172 -8.57 33.80 4.95
C CYS A 172 -8.14 34.78 3.84
N VAL A 173 -6.92 35.33 3.96
CA VAL A 173 -6.31 36.23 2.95
C VAL A 173 -6.39 35.67 1.53
N TYR A 174 -6.12 34.36 1.38
CA TYR A 174 -6.14 33.71 0.07
C TYR A 174 -7.54 33.66 -0.56
N TYR A 175 -8.60 33.48 0.24
CA TYR A 175 -9.97 33.42 -0.26
C TYR A 175 -10.47 34.79 -0.71
N ASN A 176 -10.15 35.82 0.07
CA ASN A 176 -10.61 37.18 -0.20
C ASN A 176 -10.13 37.70 -1.58
N ASN A 177 -8.98 37.22 -2.06
CA ASN A 177 -8.40 37.61 -3.35
C ASN A 177 -8.95 36.81 -4.55
N VAL A 178 -9.88 35.86 -4.35
CA VAL A 178 -10.34 34.97 -5.44
C VAL A 178 -11.16 35.74 -6.47
N GLU A 179 -12.14 36.54 -6.05
CA GLU A 179 -13.08 37.19 -6.97
C GLU A 179 -12.36 38.06 -8.01
N GLU A 180 -11.40 38.88 -7.58
CA GLU A 180 -10.60 39.76 -8.46
C GLU A 180 -9.80 39.05 -9.54
N ARG A 181 -9.48 37.76 -9.35
CA ARG A 181 -8.60 37.00 -10.24
C ARG A 181 -9.33 35.96 -11.08
N THR A 182 -10.64 35.81 -10.90
CA THR A 182 -11.45 34.86 -11.67
C THR A 182 -11.74 35.31 -13.11
N THR A 183 -11.58 36.61 -13.39
CA THR A 183 -11.81 37.22 -14.71
C THR A 183 -10.53 37.32 -15.55
N ASP A 184 -9.39 36.91 -15.02
CA ASP A 184 -8.11 36.94 -15.71
C ASP A 184 -8.13 36.00 -16.94
N ARG A 185 -7.98 36.60 -18.13
CA ARG A 185 -8.03 35.89 -19.42
C ARG A 185 -6.89 34.90 -19.57
N ASP A 186 -5.71 35.22 -19.06
CA ASP A 186 -4.53 34.35 -19.17
C ASP A 186 -4.72 33.10 -18.31
N LEU A 187 -5.34 33.26 -17.14
CA LEU A 187 -5.70 32.16 -16.26
C LEU A 187 -6.76 31.24 -16.88
N VAL A 188 -7.86 31.82 -17.39
CA VAL A 188 -9.01 31.07 -17.92
C VAL A 188 -8.64 30.26 -19.18
N ASN A 189 -7.71 30.77 -19.99
CA ASN A 189 -7.25 30.09 -21.21
C ASN A 189 -6.07 29.14 -20.97
N SER A 190 -5.47 29.17 -19.77
CA SER A 190 -4.35 28.29 -19.43
C SER A 190 -4.86 26.91 -19.01
N ILE A 191 -4.21 25.87 -19.52
CA ILE A 191 -4.46 24.49 -19.11
C ILE A 191 -3.63 24.21 -17.85
N LEU A 192 -4.27 24.23 -16.67
CA LEU A 192 -3.61 24.03 -15.38
C LEU A 192 -4.01 22.69 -14.75
N ASP A 193 -3.03 21.99 -14.18
CA ASP A 193 -3.28 20.86 -13.27
C ASP A 193 -3.34 21.31 -11.79
N VAL A 194 -3.47 20.35 -10.86
CA VAL A 194 -3.51 20.64 -9.41
C VAL A 194 -2.25 21.32 -8.93
N GLU A 195 -1.07 20.87 -9.37
CA GLU A 195 0.21 21.43 -8.92
C GLU A 195 0.43 22.83 -9.50
N ASP A 196 0.08 23.03 -10.76
CA ASP A 196 0.13 24.32 -11.44
C ASP A 196 -0.81 25.33 -10.76
N LEU A 197 -2.03 24.92 -10.38
CA LEU A 197 -2.97 25.75 -9.61
C LEU A 197 -2.41 26.14 -8.24
N VAL A 198 -1.76 25.20 -7.53
CA VAL A 198 -1.14 25.48 -6.23
C VAL A 198 0.06 26.42 -6.38
N LYS A 199 0.91 26.22 -7.39
CA LYS A 199 2.03 27.13 -7.71
C LYS A 199 1.51 28.54 -8.04
N PHE A 200 0.45 28.62 -8.84
CA PHE A 200 -0.20 29.89 -9.18
C PHE A 200 -0.78 30.58 -7.95
N GLY A 201 -1.52 29.85 -7.11
CA GLY A 201 -2.11 30.41 -5.88
C GLY A 201 -1.07 30.89 -4.88
N ASN A 202 0.07 30.21 -4.74
CA ASN A 202 1.19 30.69 -3.93
C ASN A 202 1.81 31.98 -4.50
N LYS A 203 2.01 32.04 -5.82
CA LYS A 203 2.59 33.22 -6.48
C LYS A 203 1.68 34.46 -6.39
N GLN A 204 0.37 34.27 -6.60
CA GLN A 204 -0.62 35.35 -6.67
C GLN A 204 -1.36 35.60 -5.35
N ARG A 205 -1.07 34.83 -4.29
CA ARG A 205 -1.79 34.84 -3.01
C ARG A 205 -3.31 34.68 -3.17
N VAL A 206 -3.72 33.72 -3.99
CA VAL A 206 -5.13 33.36 -4.24
C VAL A 206 -5.38 31.92 -3.83
N CYS A 207 -6.55 31.63 -3.27
CA CYS A 207 -6.94 30.28 -2.84
C CYS A 207 -7.21 29.36 -4.05
N PRO A 208 -6.37 28.34 -4.32
CA PRO A 208 -6.56 27.45 -5.46
C PRO A 208 -7.88 26.66 -5.39
N TYR A 209 -8.30 26.28 -4.19
CA TYR A 209 -9.53 25.51 -3.97
C TYR A 209 -10.78 26.26 -4.44
N TYR A 210 -10.97 27.51 -4.00
CA TYR A 210 -12.12 28.31 -4.43
C TYR A 210 -11.98 28.84 -5.86
N LEU A 211 -10.74 29.11 -6.30
CA LEU A 211 -10.45 29.48 -7.69
C LEU A 211 -10.92 28.40 -8.67
N SER A 212 -10.57 27.12 -8.43
CA SER A 212 -11.02 26.00 -9.27
C SER A 212 -12.56 25.91 -9.36
N ARG A 213 -13.27 26.16 -8.25
CA ARG A 213 -14.74 26.14 -8.22
C ARG A 213 -15.38 27.26 -9.04
N SER A 214 -14.73 28.42 -9.11
CA SER A 214 -15.18 29.53 -9.95
C SER A 214 -14.91 29.23 -11.44
N LEU A 215 -13.70 28.77 -11.77
CA LEU A 215 -13.31 28.40 -13.14
C LEU A 215 -14.21 27.30 -13.74
N LYS A 216 -14.71 26.38 -12.92
CA LYS A 216 -15.66 25.32 -13.30
C LYS A 216 -16.87 25.85 -14.09
N GLN A 217 -17.39 27.04 -13.78
CA GLN A 217 -18.59 27.56 -14.46
C GLN A 217 -18.34 27.86 -15.94
N GLN A 218 -17.12 28.29 -16.28
CA GLN A 218 -16.72 28.68 -17.63
C GLN A 218 -15.93 27.57 -18.37
N ALA A 219 -15.73 26.42 -17.71
CA ALA A 219 -14.91 25.34 -18.24
C ALA A 219 -15.65 24.56 -19.33
N ASP A 220 -14.90 24.21 -20.38
CA ASP A 220 -15.30 23.30 -21.43
C ASP A 220 -15.11 21.84 -20.99
N VAL A 221 -14.02 21.59 -20.26
CA VAL A 221 -13.64 20.28 -19.72
C VAL A 221 -13.36 20.38 -18.22
N ILE A 222 -14.00 19.52 -17.44
CA ILE A 222 -13.81 19.42 -16.00
C ILE A 222 -13.16 18.07 -15.68
N PHE A 223 -11.95 18.11 -15.13
CA PHE A 223 -11.22 16.95 -14.63
C PHE A 223 -11.51 16.74 -13.14
N MET A 224 -11.92 15.52 -12.76
CA MET A 224 -12.18 15.19 -11.37
C MET A 224 -12.03 13.69 -11.07
N PRO A 225 -11.77 13.28 -9.83
CA PRO A 225 -11.85 11.88 -9.45
C PRO A 225 -13.29 11.31 -9.52
N TYR A 226 -13.44 10.01 -9.76
CA TYR A 226 -14.77 9.36 -9.86
C TYR A 226 -15.65 9.50 -8.63
N ASN A 227 -15.06 9.47 -7.43
CA ASN A 227 -15.84 9.61 -6.21
C ASN A 227 -16.57 10.96 -6.16
N TYR A 228 -16.08 12.01 -6.81
CA TYR A 228 -16.76 13.31 -6.81
C TYR A 228 -18.03 13.29 -7.66
N LEU A 229 -18.12 12.35 -8.60
CA LEU A 229 -19.24 12.17 -9.52
C LEU A 229 -20.21 11.07 -9.06
N LEU A 230 -19.70 9.99 -8.48
CA LEU A 230 -20.51 8.84 -8.07
C LEU A 230 -21.14 9.02 -6.68
N ASP A 231 -20.50 9.76 -5.78
CA ASP A 231 -21.07 10.10 -4.48
C ASP A 231 -22.00 11.33 -4.61
N PRO A 232 -23.31 11.19 -4.32
CA PRO A 232 -24.26 12.30 -4.35
C PRO A 232 -23.90 13.44 -3.38
N LYS A 233 -23.27 13.15 -2.24
CA LYS A 233 -22.86 14.17 -1.27
C LYS A 233 -21.76 15.04 -1.88
N SER A 234 -20.72 14.43 -2.43
CA SER A 234 -19.63 15.12 -3.12
C SER A 234 -20.12 15.93 -4.32
N ARG A 235 -21.01 15.37 -5.17
CA ARG A 235 -21.60 16.11 -6.30
C ARG A 235 -22.30 17.39 -5.87
N ARG A 236 -23.14 17.31 -4.83
CA ARG A 236 -23.83 18.47 -4.25
C ARG A 236 -22.84 19.46 -3.66
N ALA A 237 -21.84 18.98 -2.92
CA ALA A 237 -20.82 19.84 -2.32
C ALA A 237 -20.02 20.64 -3.36
N HIS A 238 -19.82 20.10 -4.56
CA HIS A 238 -19.13 20.75 -5.68
C HIS A 238 -20.07 21.45 -6.68
N ASN A 239 -21.40 21.39 -6.50
CA ASN A 239 -22.42 21.91 -7.42
C ASN A 239 -22.18 21.46 -8.87
N ILE A 240 -21.98 20.16 -9.09
CA ILE A 240 -21.70 19.62 -10.43
C ILE A 240 -23.00 19.55 -11.23
N GLU A 241 -23.06 20.26 -12.35
CA GLU A 241 -24.17 20.21 -13.31
C GLU A 241 -23.97 19.04 -14.28
N LEU A 242 -24.95 18.15 -14.35
CA LEU A 242 -24.88 16.94 -15.18
C LEU A 242 -25.83 16.95 -16.38
N ASN A 243 -26.86 17.80 -16.36
CA ASN A 243 -27.84 17.89 -17.43
C ASN A 243 -27.16 18.27 -18.75
N GLY A 244 -27.33 17.44 -19.78
CA GLY A 244 -26.70 17.60 -21.09
C GLY A 244 -25.18 17.38 -21.13
N ALA A 245 -24.53 17.04 -20.02
CA ALA A 245 -23.08 16.84 -19.96
C ALA A 245 -22.65 15.49 -20.55
N VAL A 246 -21.45 15.44 -21.11
CA VAL A 246 -20.77 14.21 -21.54
C VAL A 246 -19.91 13.71 -20.38
N VAL A 247 -20.15 12.50 -19.91
CA VAL A 247 -19.40 11.92 -18.80
C VAL A 247 -18.46 10.84 -19.32
N ILE A 248 -17.17 10.99 -19.03
CA ILE A 248 -16.13 10.04 -19.41
C ILE A 248 -15.51 9.45 -18.15
N PHE A 249 -15.48 8.11 -18.07
CA PHE A 249 -14.73 7.37 -17.06
C PHE A 249 -13.52 6.70 -17.71
N ASP A 250 -12.31 7.23 -17.47
CA ASP A 250 -11.02 6.64 -17.88
C ASP A 250 -10.30 5.82 -16.78
N GLU A 251 -9.87 4.60 -17.08
CA GLU A 251 -9.53 3.55 -16.10
C GLU A 251 -10.75 3.04 -15.31
N ALA A 252 -11.86 2.81 -16.03
CA ALA A 252 -13.17 2.44 -15.47
C ALA A 252 -13.24 1.06 -14.78
N HIS A 253 -12.15 0.28 -14.72
CA HIS A 253 -12.15 -1.08 -14.16
C HIS A 253 -12.51 -1.13 -12.66
N ASN A 254 -12.45 0.00 -11.96
CA ASN A 254 -12.82 0.13 -10.54
C ASN A 254 -14.15 0.83 -10.29
N VAL A 255 -14.86 1.27 -11.35
CA VAL A 255 -16.10 2.04 -11.21
C VAL A 255 -17.17 1.25 -10.45
N GLU A 256 -17.27 -0.07 -10.69
CA GLU A 256 -18.22 -0.94 -9.98
C GLU A 256 -18.04 -0.86 -8.47
N LYS A 257 -16.79 -0.95 -8.00
CA LYS A 257 -16.45 -0.97 -6.59
C LYS A 257 -16.69 0.41 -5.98
N THR A 258 -16.35 1.48 -6.69
CA THR A 258 -16.62 2.85 -6.25
C THR A 258 -18.12 3.12 -6.14
N CYS A 259 -18.95 2.61 -7.06
CA CYS A 259 -20.41 2.72 -6.97
C CYS A 259 -20.95 2.00 -5.72
N GLU A 260 -20.54 0.75 -5.48
CA GLU A 260 -20.94 -0.01 -4.28
C GLU A 260 -20.49 0.67 -2.99
N GLU A 261 -19.23 1.13 -2.92
CA GLU A 261 -18.68 1.83 -1.75
C GLU A 261 -19.35 3.17 -1.49
N SER A 262 -19.77 3.92 -2.52
CA SER A 262 -20.45 5.21 -2.36
C SER A 262 -21.79 5.14 -1.63
N THR A 263 -22.40 3.95 -1.60
CA THR A 263 -23.72 3.70 -1.00
C THR A 263 -23.65 2.72 0.18
N SER A 264 -22.46 2.27 0.53
CA SER A 264 -22.21 1.35 1.64
C SER A 264 -21.55 2.07 2.81
N PHE A 265 -21.81 1.64 4.03
CA PHE A 265 -21.10 2.12 5.22
C PHE A 265 -20.92 1.01 6.26
N ASP A 266 -19.87 1.13 7.07
CA ASP A 266 -19.62 0.27 8.22
C ASP A 266 -19.54 1.15 9.47
N LEU A 267 -20.40 0.94 10.46
CA LEU A 267 -20.38 1.65 11.73
C LEU A 267 -19.71 0.75 12.78
N THR A 268 -18.53 1.15 13.24
CA THR A 268 -17.75 0.38 14.24
C THR A 268 -18.07 0.84 15.65
N PRO A 269 -17.85 -0.01 16.68
CA PRO A 269 -17.97 0.40 18.08
C PRO A 269 -17.10 1.61 18.41
N TYR A 270 -15.91 1.72 17.79
CA TYR A 270 -15.03 2.88 17.95
C TYR A 270 -15.66 4.17 17.41
N ASP A 271 -16.36 4.12 16.27
CA ASP A 271 -17.02 5.29 15.70
C ASP A 271 -18.12 5.81 16.63
N VAL A 272 -18.93 4.90 17.19
CA VAL A 272 -20.00 5.27 18.12
C VAL A 272 -19.43 5.80 19.44
N ALA A 273 -18.45 5.11 20.02
CA ALA A 273 -17.78 5.56 21.25
C ALA A 273 -17.08 6.92 21.08
N SER A 274 -16.44 7.14 19.93
CA SER A 274 -15.84 8.44 19.59
C SER A 274 -16.90 9.53 19.45
N ALA A 275 -18.10 9.20 18.95
CA ALA A 275 -19.21 10.13 18.87
C ALA A 275 -19.75 10.49 20.25
N VAL A 276 -20.03 9.49 21.10
CA VAL A 276 -20.50 9.67 22.48
C VAL A 276 -19.52 10.54 23.26
N SER A 277 -18.21 10.20 23.24
CA SER A 277 -17.19 10.96 23.96
C SER A 277 -17.10 12.42 23.51
N ALA A 278 -17.32 12.70 22.21
CA ALA A 278 -17.33 14.06 21.70
C ALA A 278 -18.52 14.88 22.21
N VAL A 279 -19.71 14.28 22.31
CA VAL A 279 -20.90 14.96 22.86
C VAL A 279 -20.80 15.10 24.38
N ASP A 280 -20.33 14.07 25.10
CA ASP A 280 -20.16 14.11 26.56
C ASP A 280 -19.23 15.25 26.99
N LYS A 281 -18.11 15.45 26.29
CA LYS A 281 -17.21 16.57 26.61
C LYS A 281 -17.87 17.92 26.38
N LEU A 282 -18.67 18.06 25.32
CA LEU A 282 -19.44 19.29 25.09
C LEU A 282 -20.43 19.53 26.24
N LEU A 283 -21.12 18.50 26.72
CA LEU A 283 -22.04 18.61 27.86
C LEU A 283 -21.32 19.01 29.16
N VAL A 284 -20.15 18.43 29.45
CA VAL A 284 -19.35 18.78 30.63
C VAL A 284 -18.84 20.22 30.56
N GLU A 285 -18.38 20.67 29.39
CA GLU A 285 -17.94 22.05 29.19
C GLU A 285 -19.09 23.05 29.35
N GLN A 286 -20.27 22.76 28.79
CA GLN A 286 -21.45 23.60 28.95
C GLN A 286 -21.92 23.69 30.41
N ALA A 287 -21.85 22.59 31.16
CA ALA A 287 -22.15 22.60 32.59
C ALA A 287 -21.14 23.46 33.38
N THR A 288 -19.88 23.45 32.96
CA THR A 288 -18.82 24.25 33.59
C THR A 288 -18.96 25.74 33.25
N GLU A 289 -19.26 26.10 32.00
CA GLU A 289 -19.51 27.48 31.57
C GLU A 289 -20.79 28.06 32.20
N ALA A 290 -21.86 27.27 32.31
CA ALA A 290 -23.10 27.67 32.98
C ALA A 290 -22.90 27.94 34.49
N SER A 291 -21.86 27.37 35.11
CA SER A 291 -21.48 27.66 36.50
C SER A 291 -20.56 28.87 36.65
N ALA A 292 -20.02 29.42 35.56
CA ALA A 292 -18.99 30.46 35.58
C ALA A 292 -19.42 31.84 35.02
N SER A 293 -20.53 31.93 34.28
CA SER A 293 -21.03 33.21 33.73
C SER A 293 -22.46 33.51 34.21
N GLU A 294 -22.66 34.65 34.89
CA GLU A 294 -23.99 35.14 35.29
C GLU A 294 -24.79 35.81 34.14
N ASP A 295 -24.22 35.93 32.94
CA ASP A 295 -24.93 36.45 31.76
C ASP A 295 -25.57 35.31 30.93
N PHE A 296 -26.86 35.09 31.16
CA PHE A 296 -27.69 34.11 30.44
C PHE A 296 -27.83 34.45 28.95
N ASN A 297 -27.04 33.78 28.10
CA ASN A 297 -27.22 33.84 26.65
C ASN A 297 -28.15 32.69 26.17
N VAL A 298 -29.35 33.05 25.66
CA VAL A 298 -30.45 32.12 25.32
C VAL A 298 -30.08 31.12 24.20
N GLU A 299 -29.10 31.43 23.35
CA GLU A 299 -28.63 30.53 22.29
C GLU A 299 -27.91 29.28 22.82
N ASN A 300 -27.17 29.38 23.93
CA ASN A 300 -26.44 28.25 24.53
C ASN A 300 -27.40 27.17 25.08
N LEU A 301 -28.56 27.57 25.59
CA LEU A 301 -29.56 26.67 26.17
C LEU A 301 -30.21 25.74 25.12
N SER A 302 -30.40 26.25 23.89
CA SER A 302 -30.93 25.45 22.78
C SER A 302 -29.94 24.37 22.31
N SER A 303 -28.64 24.68 22.34
CA SER A 303 -27.57 23.75 21.98
C SER A 303 -27.44 22.61 23.02
N GLY A 304 -27.62 22.90 24.31
CA GLY A 304 -27.56 21.91 25.38
C GLY A 304 -28.71 20.90 25.33
N GLN A 305 -29.94 21.35 25.08
CA GLN A 305 -31.08 20.43 24.90
C GLN A 305 -30.90 19.51 23.68
N ASN A 306 -30.31 20.02 22.59
CA ASN A 306 -30.02 19.24 21.40
C ASN A 306 -28.85 18.27 21.61
N ALA A 307 -27.84 18.65 22.40
CA ALA A 307 -26.71 17.80 22.78
C ALA A 307 -27.12 16.64 23.71
N HIS A 308 -28.01 16.87 24.67
CA HIS A 308 -28.57 15.80 25.51
C HIS A 308 -29.38 14.79 24.69
N LYS A 309 -30.21 15.27 23.74
CA LYS A 309 -30.93 14.40 22.80
C LYS A 309 -29.98 13.58 21.93
N GLY A 310 -28.90 14.19 21.44
CA GLY A 310 -27.85 13.52 20.67
C GLY A 310 -27.15 12.42 21.47
N THR A 311 -26.81 12.67 22.74
CA THR A 311 -26.12 11.71 23.61
C THR A 311 -26.98 10.48 23.88
N ASN A 312 -28.25 10.67 24.26
CA ASN A 312 -29.17 9.55 24.52
C ASN A 312 -29.37 8.70 23.26
N MET A 313 -29.50 9.34 22.09
CA MET A 313 -29.61 8.63 20.81
C MET A 313 -28.36 7.79 20.51
N LEU A 314 -27.16 8.30 20.77
CA LEU A 314 -25.92 7.57 20.50
C LEU A 314 -25.75 6.37 21.43
N LEU A 315 -26.09 6.51 22.71
CA LEU A 315 -26.08 5.43 23.68
C LEU A 315 -27.14 4.37 23.37
N ASP A 316 -28.34 4.79 22.98
CA ASP A 316 -29.42 3.90 22.53
C ASP A 316 -29.00 3.15 21.25
N LEU A 317 -28.29 3.81 20.33
CA LEU A 317 -27.77 3.18 19.11
C LEU A 317 -26.74 2.09 19.44
N GLU A 318 -25.80 2.37 20.35
CA GLU A 318 -24.83 1.39 20.84
C GLU A 318 -25.55 0.19 21.49
N ALA A 319 -26.48 0.46 22.40
CA ALA A 319 -27.23 -0.57 23.11
C ALA A 319 -28.08 -1.45 22.16
N VAL A 320 -28.73 -0.85 21.15
CA VAL A 320 -29.51 -1.58 20.15
C VAL A 320 -28.60 -2.49 19.30
N ILE A 321 -27.45 -1.99 18.84
CA ILE A 321 -26.50 -2.78 18.03
C ILE A 321 -25.94 -3.96 18.83
N ASP A 322 -25.62 -3.75 20.11
CA ASP A 322 -25.08 -4.79 20.99
C ASP A 322 -26.14 -5.75 21.54
N SER A 323 -27.43 -5.41 21.45
CA SER A 323 -28.54 -6.30 21.85
C SER A 323 -28.70 -7.52 20.93
N TYR A 324 -28.19 -7.45 19.70
CA TYR A 324 -28.28 -8.55 18.75
C TYR A 324 -27.26 -9.63 19.08
N ASP A 325 -27.74 -10.86 19.29
CA ASP A 325 -26.86 -12.02 19.46
C ASP A 325 -26.26 -12.43 18.11
N VAL A 326 -24.94 -12.30 18.00
CA VAL A 326 -24.18 -12.56 16.78
C VAL A 326 -23.48 -13.92 16.91
N PRO A 327 -23.80 -14.91 16.07
CA PRO A 327 -23.08 -16.17 16.03
C PRO A 327 -21.61 -15.94 15.66
N SER A 328 -20.69 -16.57 16.40
CA SER A 328 -19.24 -16.34 16.36
C SER A 328 -18.62 -16.41 14.94
N ASP A 329 -19.21 -17.21 14.04
CA ASP A 329 -18.58 -17.55 12.76
C ASP A 329 -19.27 -16.98 11.51
N LYS A 330 -20.49 -16.43 11.62
CA LYS A 330 -21.31 -16.09 10.43
C LYS A 330 -21.95 -14.70 10.42
N GLY A 331 -21.93 -13.98 11.55
CA GLY A 331 -22.65 -12.72 11.65
C GLY A 331 -24.18 -12.89 11.55
N LEU A 332 -24.92 -11.80 11.71
CA LEU A 332 -26.36 -11.71 11.50
C LEU A 332 -26.62 -10.90 10.23
N THR A 333 -27.29 -11.49 9.24
CA THR A 333 -27.66 -10.79 8.00
C THR A 333 -29.17 -10.58 7.93
N LYS A 334 -29.59 -9.36 7.60
CA LYS A 334 -30.99 -8.96 7.41
C LYS A 334 -31.14 -8.23 6.07
N ALA A 335 -32.37 -8.16 5.57
CA ALA A 335 -32.68 -7.40 4.36
C ALA A 335 -32.36 -5.91 4.57
N GLY A 336 -32.06 -5.17 3.49
CA GLY A 336 -31.72 -3.75 3.56
C GLY A 336 -32.76 -2.87 4.27
N ILE A 337 -34.04 -3.29 4.32
CA ILE A 337 -35.12 -2.53 4.96
C ILE A 337 -34.95 -2.41 6.47
N PHE A 338 -34.28 -3.40 7.05
CA PHE A 338 -34.06 -3.51 8.48
C PHE A 338 -33.28 -2.33 9.07
N ILE A 339 -32.51 -1.60 8.25
CA ILE A 339 -31.82 -0.38 8.72
C ILE A 339 -32.82 0.66 9.23
N TYR A 340 -34.00 0.76 8.61
CA TYR A 340 -35.03 1.72 9.05
C TYR A 340 -35.68 1.26 10.34
N GLU A 341 -35.96 -0.05 10.49
CA GLU A 341 -36.45 -0.62 11.75
C GLU A 341 -35.45 -0.40 12.90
N LEU A 342 -34.15 -0.54 12.63
CA LEU A 342 -33.09 -0.30 13.62
C LEU A 342 -33.02 1.17 14.01
N LEU A 343 -33.02 2.08 13.03
CA LEU A 343 -32.96 3.53 13.29
C LEU A 343 -34.22 4.03 14.02
N GLU A 344 -35.40 3.49 13.70
CA GLU A 344 -36.66 3.84 14.37
C GLU A 344 -36.64 3.50 15.87
N ARG A 345 -35.99 2.40 16.28
CA ARG A 345 -35.79 2.05 17.69
C ARG A 345 -34.95 3.07 18.47
N VAL A 346 -34.12 3.84 17.76
CA VAL A 346 -33.29 4.92 18.31
C VAL A 346 -33.96 6.29 18.09
N GLN A 347 -35.27 6.32 17.84
CA GLN A 347 -36.06 7.54 17.60
C GLN A 347 -35.60 8.36 16.38
N LEU A 348 -34.85 7.75 15.45
CA LEU A 348 -34.47 8.32 14.17
C LEU A 348 -35.54 8.00 13.12
N THR A 349 -36.59 8.82 13.10
CA THR A 349 -37.68 8.75 12.11
C THR A 349 -37.46 9.77 10.98
N TYR A 350 -38.24 9.67 9.91
CA TYR A 350 -38.15 10.62 8.79
C TYR A 350 -38.36 12.08 9.23
N SER A 351 -39.23 12.31 10.21
CA SER A 351 -39.52 13.64 10.76
C SER A 351 -38.43 14.16 11.71
N SER A 352 -37.73 13.28 12.45
CA SER A 352 -36.66 13.70 13.37
C SER A 352 -35.28 13.80 12.69
N LYS A 353 -35.09 13.13 11.55
CA LYS A 353 -33.82 13.07 10.79
C LYS A 353 -33.16 14.43 10.54
N THR A 354 -33.93 15.44 10.08
CA THR A 354 -33.38 16.76 9.76
C THR A 354 -32.90 17.48 11.01
N ALA A 355 -33.68 17.43 12.09
CA ALA A 355 -33.33 18.04 13.37
C ALA A 355 -32.07 17.39 13.98
N VAL A 356 -31.97 16.06 13.95
CA VAL A 356 -30.77 15.36 14.44
C VAL A 356 -29.54 15.67 13.59
N TYR A 357 -29.68 15.69 12.26
CA TYR A 357 -28.57 16.05 11.37
C TYR A 357 -28.06 17.47 11.65
N GLU A 358 -28.97 18.44 11.80
CA GLU A 358 -28.62 19.83 12.13
C GLU A 358 -27.95 19.93 13.50
N ALA A 359 -28.45 19.20 14.51
CA ALA A 359 -27.83 19.15 15.83
C ALA A 359 -26.40 18.57 15.77
N LEU A 360 -26.19 17.48 15.03
CA LEU A 360 -24.85 16.89 14.85
C LEU A 360 -23.89 17.86 14.14
N GLU A 361 -24.32 18.54 13.08
CA GLU A 361 -23.50 19.54 12.39
C GLU A 361 -23.17 20.75 13.29
N GLN A 362 -24.11 21.19 14.13
CA GLN A 362 -23.87 22.24 15.12
C GLN A 362 -22.83 21.80 16.16
N ILE A 363 -22.94 20.59 16.70
CA ILE A 363 -21.98 20.01 17.65
C ILE A 363 -20.60 19.93 17.00
N ILE A 364 -20.51 19.36 15.79
CA ILE A 364 -19.25 19.26 15.04
C ILE A 364 -18.65 20.65 14.84
N GLY A 365 -19.45 21.63 14.45
CA GLY A 365 -18.98 22.98 14.21
C GLY A 365 -18.47 23.70 15.46
N HIS A 366 -19.14 23.49 16.60
CA HIS A 366 -18.70 24.03 17.89
C HIS A 366 -17.35 23.43 18.32
N LEU A 367 -17.24 22.11 18.29
CA LEU A 367 -16.03 21.38 18.72
C LEU A 367 -14.80 21.71 17.86
N THR A 368 -15.00 21.96 16.57
CA THR A 368 -13.90 22.25 15.63
C THR A 368 -13.54 23.73 15.53
N GLY A 369 -14.33 24.63 16.12
CA GLY A 369 -14.06 26.08 16.15
C GLY A 369 -13.13 26.52 17.29
N ARG A 370 -12.90 25.69 18.32
CA ARG A 370 -12.10 26.05 19.50
C ARG A 370 -10.61 25.69 19.35
N PRO A 371 -9.66 26.63 19.55
CA PRO A 371 -8.24 26.31 19.56
C PRO A 371 -7.85 25.55 20.84
N GLY A 372 -7.17 24.41 20.69
CA GLY A 372 -6.49 23.72 21.81
C GLY A 372 -7.04 22.35 22.21
N ILE A 373 -8.25 21.97 21.78
CA ILE A 373 -8.82 20.65 22.10
C ILE A 373 -8.80 19.77 20.85
N PHE A 374 -7.81 18.87 20.74
CA PHE A 374 -7.80 17.83 19.71
C PHE A 374 -8.84 16.75 20.06
N LEU A 375 -10.09 16.97 19.63
CA LEU A 375 -11.17 15.99 19.75
C LEU A 375 -11.34 15.21 18.44
N ASN A 376 -11.41 13.89 18.55
CA ASN A 376 -11.77 13.06 17.40
C ASN A 376 -13.28 13.16 17.13
N THR A 377 -13.67 13.99 16.16
CA THR A 377 -15.08 14.13 15.73
C THR A 377 -15.43 13.21 14.55
N SER A 378 -14.55 12.25 14.20
CA SER A 378 -14.78 11.36 13.05
C SER A 378 -16.06 10.53 13.18
N GLY A 379 -16.38 10.07 14.39
CA GLY A 379 -17.59 9.31 14.69
C GLY A 379 -18.87 10.11 14.42
N LEU A 380 -18.93 11.34 14.95
CA LEU A 380 -20.08 12.24 14.74
C LEU A 380 -20.29 12.55 13.25
N GLN A 381 -19.21 12.85 12.51
CA GLN A 381 -19.33 13.12 11.09
C GLN A 381 -19.84 11.90 10.32
N LYS A 382 -19.35 10.70 10.67
CA LYS A 382 -19.78 9.47 10.01
C LYS A 382 -21.27 9.20 10.23
N LEU A 383 -21.77 9.46 11.44
CA LEU A 383 -23.19 9.35 11.75
C LEU A 383 -24.02 10.43 11.04
N ALA A 384 -23.55 11.68 11.01
CA ALA A 384 -24.17 12.74 10.24
C ALA A 384 -24.28 12.35 8.75
N ASP A 385 -23.24 11.74 8.19
CA ASP A 385 -23.21 11.29 6.79
C ASP A 385 -24.21 10.17 6.51
N ILE A 386 -24.31 9.18 7.41
CA ILE A 386 -25.30 8.10 7.35
C ILE A 386 -26.72 8.68 7.42
N ILE A 387 -26.96 9.62 8.33
CA ILE A 387 -28.25 10.29 8.51
C ILE A 387 -28.56 11.19 7.30
N GLN A 388 -27.57 11.83 6.67
CA GLN A 388 -27.78 12.75 5.54
C GLN A 388 -28.22 12.05 4.25
N VAL A 389 -28.12 10.71 4.14
CA VAL A 389 -28.55 9.96 2.95
C VAL A 389 -30.04 10.21 2.71
N LYS A 390 -30.38 11.25 1.94
CA LYS A 390 -31.74 11.57 1.51
C LYS A 390 -32.18 10.38 0.67
N ALA A 391 -33.03 9.53 1.22
CA ALA A 391 -33.79 8.60 0.41
C ALA A 391 -35.04 9.37 -0.06
N PRO A 392 -35.18 9.71 -1.35
CA PRO A 392 -36.50 10.06 -1.87
C PRO A 392 -37.45 8.89 -1.59
N MET A 393 -38.62 9.21 -1.03
CA MET A 393 -39.67 8.26 -0.65
C MET A 393 -40.11 7.34 -1.81
N PHE A 394 -39.89 7.75 -3.06
CA PHE A 394 -40.17 6.96 -4.28
C PHE A 394 -39.05 5.97 -4.69
N THR A 395 -37.83 6.12 -4.16
CA THR A 395 -36.67 5.24 -4.43
C THR A 395 -36.39 4.24 -3.31
N VAL A 396 -37.11 4.35 -2.18
CA VAL A 396 -36.98 3.45 -1.02
C VAL A 396 -37.28 2.01 -1.41
N THR A 397 -38.25 1.74 -2.29
CA THR A 397 -38.60 0.37 -2.69
C THR A 397 -37.52 -0.33 -3.52
N THR A 398 -36.82 0.38 -4.41
CA THR A 398 -35.81 -0.23 -5.30
C THR A 398 -34.42 -0.34 -4.65
N SER A 399 -33.99 0.67 -3.88
CA SER A 399 -32.69 0.67 -3.17
C SER A 399 -32.64 -0.38 -2.06
N VAL A 400 -33.74 -0.53 -1.32
CA VAL A 400 -33.87 -1.48 -0.20
C VAL A 400 -33.79 -2.93 -0.63
N CYS A 401 -34.20 -3.26 -1.86
CA CYS A 401 -34.11 -4.61 -2.42
C CYS A 401 -32.68 -5.00 -2.87
N LEU A 402 -31.74 -4.04 -2.91
CA LEU A 402 -30.39 -4.24 -3.46
C LEU A 402 -29.28 -4.15 -2.40
N SER A 403 -29.65 -3.80 -1.17
CA SER A 403 -28.74 -3.64 -0.04
C SER A 403 -29.04 -4.68 1.04
N GLN A 404 -28.02 -5.02 1.84
CA GLN A 404 -28.15 -5.91 2.99
C GLN A 404 -27.56 -5.25 4.23
N VAL A 405 -28.18 -5.53 5.39
CA VAL A 405 -27.65 -5.16 6.70
C VAL A 405 -26.94 -6.38 7.26
N HIS A 406 -25.68 -6.22 7.67
CA HIS A 406 -24.88 -7.28 8.26
C HIS A 406 -24.30 -6.81 9.60
N ILE A 407 -24.56 -7.56 10.67
CA ILE A 407 -24.03 -7.30 12.02
C ILE A 407 -23.03 -8.40 12.35
N HIS A 408 -21.80 -8.03 12.67
CA HIS A 408 -20.75 -9.00 13.00
C HIS A 408 -19.86 -8.50 14.14
N ARG A 409 -19.23 -9.40 14.88
CA ARG A 409 -18.33 -9.01 15.97
C ARG A 409 -17.07 -8.36 15.44
N ASP A 410 -16.59 -7.35 16.15
CA ASP A 410 -15.32 -6.71 15.83
C ASP A 410 -14.13 -7.64 16.15
N ASN A 411 -13.69 -8.42 15.16
CA ASN A 411 -12.48 -9.25 15.26
C ASN A 411 -11.18 -8.43 15.08
N SER A 412 -11.25 -7.11 14.87
CA SER A 412 -10.09 -6.22 14.67
C SER A 412 -9.25 -6.04 15.95
N TYR A 413 -9.82 -6.38 17.12
CA TYR A 413 -9.14 -6.28 18.42
C TYR A 413 -7.92 -7.19 18.56
N HIS A 414 -7.69 -8.16 17.68
CA HIS A 414 -6.47 -8.96 17.69
C HIS A 414 -5.24 -8.30 17.02
N LYS A 415 -5.33 -7.05 16.53
CA LYS A 415 -4.19 -6.38 15.86
C LYS A 415 -3.88 -4.93 16.23
N LYS A 416 -4.59 -4.28 17.15
CA LYS A 416 -4.14 -3.01 17.74
C LYS A 416 -3.68 -3.26 19.17
N ALA A 417 -2.37 -3.39 19.34
CA ALA A 417 -1.76 -3.27 20.66
C ALA A 417 -2.18 -1.94 21.29
N GLN A 418 -2.49 -2.00 22.58
CA GLN A 418 -2.99 -0.94 23.45
C GLN A 418 -2.41 0.44 23.12
N SER A 419 -3.25 1.34 22.59
CA SER A 419 -3.03 2.77 22.76
C SER A 419 -3.33 3.08 24.23
N THR A 420 -2.30 3.44 24.98
CA THR A 420 -2.39 3.90 26.37
C THR A 420 -3.14 5.23 26.43
N ASP A 421 -4.46 5.18 26.47
CA ASP A 421 -5.27 6.26 27.04
C ASP A 421 -5.56 5.91 28.51
N VAL A 422 -4.76 6.52 29.39
CA VAL A 422 -4.79 6.35 30.85
C VAL A 422 -6.10 6.88 31.48
N TRP A 423 -6.93 7.59 30.73
CA TRP A 423 -8.17 8.19 31.24
C TRP A 423 -9.44 7.34 31.08
N ALA A 424 -9.38 6.18 30.43
CA ALA A 424 -10.54 5.28 30.28
C ALA A 424 -10.77 4.33 31.47
N SER A 425 -10.04 4.50 32.57
CA SER A 425 -9.98 3.55 33.69
C SER A 425 -11.17 3.58 34.65
N HIS A 426 -12.18 4.42 34.42
CA HIS A 426 -13.40 4.48 35.23
C HIS A 426 -14.61 3.85 34.52
N SER A 427 -14.47 2.60 34.07
CA SER A 427 -15.63 1.72 33.84
C SER A 427 -15.21 0.26 33.97
N SER A 428 -15.12 -0.19 35.22
CA SER A 428 -14.92 -1.60 35.58
C SER A 428 -16.19 -2.40 35.32
N SER A 429 -16.38 -2.85 34.09
CA SER A 429 -17.15 -4.05 33.76
C SER A 429 -16.59 -4.66 32.46
N SER A 430 -16.63 -5.97 32.36
CA SER A 430 -16.14 -6.78 31.25
C SER A 430 -16.69 -6.31 29.89
N LYS A 431 -15.93 -5.49 29.15
CA LYS A 431 -16.33 -5.05 27.81
C LYS A 431 -16.35 -6.25 26.85
N LYS A 432 -17.55 -6.74 26.54
CA LYS A 432 -17.80 -7.63 25.41
C LYS A 432 -17.24 -6.98 24.13
N PRO A 433 -16.69 -7.74 23.17
CA PRO A 433 -16.34 -7.18 21.87
C PRO A 433 -17.61 -6.65 21.22
N GLY A 434 -17.68 -5.33 21.01
CA GLY A 434 -18.85 -4.68 20.41
C GLY A 434 -19.13 -5.15 18.98
N ASN A 435 -20.37 -4.98 18.54
CA ASN A 435 -20.80 -5.37 17.20
C ASN A 435 -20.55 -4.25 16.16
N ILE A 436 -20.11 -4.64 14.96
CA ILE A 436 -20.01 -3.76 13.79
C ILE A 436 -21.33 -3.85 13.01
N LEU A 437 -21.95 -2.70 12.73
CA LEU A 437 -23.13 -2.59 11.87
C LEU A 437 -22.71 -2.18 10.45
N SER A 438 -22.88 -3.09 9.51
CA SER A 438 -22.55 -2.86 8.09
C SER A 438 -23.82 -2.76 7.25
N TYR A 439 -23.92 -1.72 6.44
CA TYR A 439 -24.93 -1.56 5.39
C TYR A 439 -24.24 -1.61 4.04
N TRP A 440 -24.45 -2.70 3.29
CA TRP A 440 -23.74 -2.94 2.03
C TRP A 440 -24.70 -2.94 0.85
N CYS A 441 -24.43 -2.07 -0.12
CA CYS A 441 -25.06 -2.09 -1.44
C CYS A 441 -24.21 -2.95 -2.38
N PHE A 442 -24.82 -3.98 -2.96
CA PHE A 442 -24.15 -4.93 -3.85
C PHE A 442 -24.42 -4.68 -5.34
N SER A 443 -25.12 -3.60 -5.68
CA SER A 443 -25.51 -3.28 -7.06
C SER A 443 -24.95 -1.93 -7.48
N PRO A 444 -23.89 -1.88 -8.32
CA PRO A 444 -23.36 -0.60 -8.81
C PRO A 444 -24.36 0.12 -9.73
N GLY A 445 -25.34 -0.60 -10.27
CA GLY A 445 -26.40 -0.04 -11.09
C GLY A 445 -27.25 1.02 -10.42
N PHE A 446 -27.34 1.07 -9.09
CA PHE A 446 -28.07 2.15 -8.41
C PHE A 446 -27.42 3.52 -8.69
N SER A 447 -26.11 3.65 -8.45
CA SER A 447 -25.38 4.90 -8.70
C SER A 447 -25.34 5.26 -10.19
N MET A 448 -25.29 4.26 -11.08
CA MET A 448 -25.29 4.49 -12.53
C MET A 448 -26.66 4.93 -13.07
N GLN A 449 -27.75 4.38 -12.54
CA GLN A 449 -29.12 4.79 -12.87
C GLN A 449 -29.42 6.17 -12.33
N ASP A 450 -28.97 6.48 -11.11
CA ASP A 450 -29.04 7.83 -10.55
C ASP A 450 -28.23 8.82 -11.41
N LEU A 451 -27.03 8.47 -11.87
CA LEU A 451 -26.27 9.32 -12.79
C LEU A 451 -27.01 9.55 -14.11
N LYS A 452 -27.65 8.51 -14.66
CA LYS A 452 -28.45 8.59 -15.89
C LYS A 452 -29.69 9.47 -15.70
N SER A 453 -30.34 9.42 -14.54
CA SER A 453 -31.56 10.20 -14.25
C SER A 453 -31.30 11.71 -14.15
N GLN A 454 -30.05 12.14 -13.93
CA GLN A 454 -29.64 13.55 -13.93
C GLN A 454 -29.61 14.21 -15.33
N GLY A 455 -30.04 13.49 -16.38
CA GLY A 455 -30.13 14.04 -17.74
C GLY A 455 -28.78 14.14 -18.48
N VAL A 456 -27.80 13.30 -18.11
CA VAL A 456 -26.51 13.24 -18.84
C VAL A 456 -26.73 12.89 -20.31
N ARG A 457 -25.93 13.49 -21.21
CA ARG A 457 -26.02 13.23 -22.65
C ARG A 457 -25.61 11.81 -23.01
N CYS A 458 -24.47 11.37 -22.48
CA CYS A 458 -23.98 10.01 -22.62
C CYS A 458 -22.90 9.73 -21.56
N ILE A 459 -22.73 8.46 -21.23
CA ILE A 459 -21.68 7.95 -20.34
C ILE A 459 -20.74 7.06 -21.17
N ILE A 460 -19.46 7.39 -21.22
CA ILE A 460 -18.43 6.61 -21.89
C ILE A 460 -17.51 6.00 -20.83
N LEU A 461 -17.49 4.67 -20.75
CA LEU A 461 -16.57 3.91 -19.90
C LEU A 461 -15.41 3.40 -20.74
N THR A 462 -14.17 3.68 -20.34
CA THR A 462 -12.98 3.16 -21.01
C THR A 462 -11.92 2.67 -20.05
N SER A 463 -11.25 1.59 -20.42
CA SER A 463 -10.10 1.04 -19.69
C SER A 463 -9.38 0.01 -20.56
N GLY A 464 -8.13 -0.29 -20.22
CA GLY A 464 -7.34 -1.32 -20.90
C GLY A 464 -7.57 -2.74 -20.42
N THR A 465 -8.40 -2.95 -19.39
CA THR A 465 -8.56 -4.24 -18.71
C THR A 465 -10.01 -4.53 -18.32
N LEU A 466 -10.97 -4.14 -19.17
CA LEU A 466 -12.40 -4.36 -18.92
C LEU A 466 -12.87 -5.76 -19.33
N SER A 467 -12.04 -6.54 -20.04
CA SER A 467 -12.40 -7.87 -20.49
C SER A 467 -12.71 -8.84 -19.32
N PRO A 468 -13.77 -9.67 -19.43
CA PRO A 468 -14.81 -9.67 -20.47
C PRO A 468 -15.84 -8.53 -20.31
N LEU A 469 -16.10 -7.77 -21.38
CA LEU A 469 -17.02 -6.61 -21.36
C LEU A 469 -18.46 -6.96 -20.99
N SER A 470 -18.94 -8.12 -21.43
CA SER A 470 -20.31 -8.55 -21.18
C SER A 470 -20.62 -8.61 -19.69
N SER A 471 -19.68 -9.07 -18.89
CA SER A 471 -19.88 -9.17 -17.46
C SER A 471 -19.91 -7.80 -16.77
N PHE A 472 -18.93 -6.96 -17.11
CA PHE A 472 -18.83 -5.62 -16.56
C PHE A 472 -20.09 -4.79 -16.82
N THR A 473 -20.66 -4.90 -18.02
CA THR A 473 -21.91 -4.21 -18.39
C THR A 473 -23.15 -4.75 -17.68
N CYS A 474 -23.21 -6.07 -17.39
CA CYS A 474 -24.33 -6.68 -16.66
C CYS A 474 -24.50 -6.07 -15.25
N GLU A 475 -23.39 -5.80 -14.56
CA GLU A 475 -23.43 -5.25 -13.20
C GLU A 475 -23.94 -3.80 -13.15
N MET A 476 -23.63 -3.01 -14.19
CA MET A 476 -23.94 -1.57 -14.24
C MET A 476 -25.44 -1.26 -14.43
N ARG A 477 -26.26 -2.24 -14.85
CA ARG A 477 -27.73 -2.12 -15.05
C ARG A 477 -28.19 -0.88 -15.82
N ILE A 478 -27.36 -0.41 -16.74
CA ILE A 478 -27.69 0.59 -17.76
C ILE A 478 -27.25 0.06 -19.12
N PRO A 479 -27.95 0.40 -20.22
CA PRO A 479 -27.58 -0.08 -21.54
C PRO A 479 -26.33 0.65 -22.04
N PHE A 480 -25.46 -0.10 -22.72
CA PHE A 480 -24.30 0.40 -23.49
C PHE A 480 -24.42 -0.07 -24.94
N PRO A 481 -25.21 0.60 -25.79
CA PRO A 481 -25.42 0.19 -27.19
C PRO A 481 -24.12 0.22 -28.01
N VAL A 482 -23.22 1.15 -27.68
CA VAL A 482 -21.91 1.25 -28.32
C VAL A 482 -20.90 0.46 -27.50
N SER A 483 -20.31 -0.56 -28.11
CA SER A 483 -19.23 -1.35 -27.51
C SER A 483 -18.04 -1.50 -28.47
N LEU A 484 -16.84 -1.63 -27.91
CA LEU A 484 -15.61 -1.85 -28.66
C LEU A 484 -14.63 -2.70 -27.85
N GLU A 485 -14.08 -3.74 -28.47
CA GLU A 485 -12.92 -4.47 -27.97
C GLU A 485 -11.80 -4.36 -29.01
N ASN A 486 -10.84 -3.45 -28.79
CA ASN A 486 -9.78 -3.22 -29.74
C ASN A 486 -8.70 -4.32 -29.71
N SER A 487 -8.16 -4.63 -30.89
CA SER A 487 -6.92 -5.38 -31.02
C SER A 487 -5.72 -4.54 -30.56
N HIS A 488 -4.60 -5.21 -30.27
CA HIS A 488 -3.35 -4.53 -29.93
C HIS A 488 -2.60 -4.10 -31.21
N VAL A 489 -1.80 -3.04 -31.11
CA VAL A 489 -0.94 -2.51 -32.20
C VAL A 489 0.32 -3.36 -32.45
N ILE A 490 0.59 -4.37 -31.60
CA ILE A 490 1.82 -5.15 -31.67
C ILE A 490 1.73 -6.29 -32.67
N GLU A 491 2.89 -6.67 -33.19
CA GLU A 491 3.12 -7.82 -34.05
C GLU A 491 3.24 -9.13 -33.22
N ARG A 492 3.13 -10.27 -33.91
CA ARG A 492 3.05 -11.58 -33.23
C ARG A 492 4.32 -11.99 -32.49
N ASP A 493 5.46 -11.43 -32.87
CA ASP A 493 6.77 -11.73 -32.32
C ASP A 493 7.16 -10.83 -31.12
N GLN A 494 6.29 -9.89 -30.73
CA GLN A 494 6.53 -8.96 -29.61
C GLN A 494 6.06 -9.49 -28.25
N ILE A 495 5.19 -10.49 -28.25
CA ILE A 495 4.60 -11.00 -27.03
C ILE A 495 4.72 -12.51 -26.96
N PHE A 496 5.20 -12.97 -25.81
CA PHE A 496 5.19 -14.38 -25.46
C PHE A 496 4.23 -14.59 -24.30
N VAL A 497 3.32 -15.57 -24.39
CA VAL A 497 2.41 -15.92 -23.30
C VAL A 497 2.47 -17.41 -23.04
N GLY A 498 2.92 -17.80 -21.84
CA GLY A 498 3.01 -19.19 -21.43
C GLY A 498 2.23 -19.46 -20.15
N ILE A 499 1.40 -20.51 -20.15
CA ILE A 499 0.82 -21.06 -18.91
C ILE A 499 1.73 -22.19 -18.45
N VAL A 500 2.21 -22.08 -17.22
CA VAL A 500 3.14 -23.01 -16.57
C VAL A 500 2.40 -23.73 -15.45
N GLU A 501 1.90 -24.92 -15.75
CA GLU A 501 1.13 -25.71 -14.78
C GLU A 501 2.00 -26.45 -13.78
N ARG A 502 3.25 -26.77 -14.16
CA ARG A 502 4.20 -27.57 -13.37
C ARG A 502 5.57 -26.91 -13.36
N GLY A 503 6.23 -26.95 -12.20
CA GLY A 503 7.59 -26.46 -12.07
C GLY A 503 8.66 -27.40 -12.65
N PRO A 504 9.94 -27.04 -12.54
CA PRO A 504 11.07 -27.82 -13.06
C PRO A 504 11.17 -29.25 -12.51
N ASP A 505 10.62 -29.47 -11.31
CA ASP A 505 10.56 -30.72 -10.56
C ASP A 505 9.28 -31.54 -10.85
N GLY A 506 8.42 -31.08 -11.77
CA GLY A 506 7.16 -31.74 -12.13
C GLY A 506 6.03 -31.50 -11.13
N VAL A 507 6.29 -30.79 -10.03
CA VAL A 507 5.30 -30.43 -9.01
C VAL A 507 4.28 -29.47 -9.62
N PRO A 508 2.97 -29.74 -9.49
CA PRO A 508 1.94 -28.83 -9.98
C PRO A 508 1.95 -27.53 -9.18
N LEU A 509 2.06 -26.41 -9.89
CA LEU A 509 2.02 -25.07 -9.32
C LEU A 509 0.57 -24.68 -9.04
N SER A 510 0.26 -24.37 -7.79
CA SER A 510 -1.08 -23.92 -7.42
C SER A 510 -1.06 -22.92 -6.27
N SER A 511 -1.85 -21.86 -6.42
CA SER A 511 -2.10 -20.89 -5.35
C SER A 511 -3.42 -21.15 -4.59
N ALA A 512 -4.03 -22.33 -4.76
CA ALA A 512 -5.21 -22.76 -4.01
C ALA A 512 -4.95 -22.82 -2.49
N PHE A 513 -5.99 -22.61 -1.68
CA PHE A 513 -5.85 -22.42 -0.22
C PHE A 513 -5.17 -23.61 0.48
N ASP A 514 -5.50 -24.81 0.05
CA ASP A 514 -5.01 -26.10 0.51
C ASP A 514 -3.57 -26.42 0.06
N ARG A 515 -3.11 -25.84 -1.07
CA ARG A 515 -1.80 -26.17 -1.66
C ARG A 515 -0.75 -25.05 -1.55
N ARG A 516 -1.18 -23.79 -1.45
CA ARG A 516 -0.30 -22.59 -1.56
C ARG A 516 0.84 -22.52 -0.54
N PHE A 517 0.69 -23.14 0.63
CA PHE A 517 1.70 -23.17 1.69
C PHE A 517 2.38 -24.52 1.87
N LEU A 518 2.15 -25.47 0.95
CA LEU A 518 2.91 -26.71 0.93
C LEU A 518 4.37 -26.41 0.58
N PRO A 519 5.35 -26.90 1.35
CA PRO A 519 6.77 -26.66 1.08
C PRO A 519 7.20 -27.04 -0.35
N GLU A 520 6.68 -28.15 -0.88
CA GLU A 520 6.94 -28.61 -2.25
C GLU A 520 6.49 -27.58 -3.30
N ASN A 521 5.30 -27.01 -3.15
CA ASN A 521 4.76 -26.00 -4.07
C ASN A 521 5.55 -24.68 -3.98
N MET A 522 5.91 -24.24 -2.76
CA MET A 522 6.73 -23.04 -2.57
C MET A 522 8.15 -23.22 -3.12
N ALA A 523 8.77 -24.39 -2.93
CA ALA A 523 10.09 -24.71 -3.47
C ALA A 523 10.06 -24.79 -5.01
N SER A 524 9.06 -25.46 -5.57
CA SER A 524 8.85 -25.57 -7.02
C SER A 524 8.64 -24.20 -7.68
N LEU A 525 7.84 -23.33 -7.05
CA LEU A 525 7.66 -21.95 -7.50
C LEU A 525 8.97 -21.15 -7.42
N GLY A 526 9.75 -21.30 -6.35
CA GLY A 526 11.06 -20.66 -6.21
C GLY A 526 12.05 -21.10 -7.29
N ASN A 527 12.09 -22.40 -7.59
CA ASN A 527 12.87 -22.97 -8.69
C ASN A 527 12.38 -22.45 -10.05
N THR A 528 11.08 -22.31 -10.24
CA THR A 528 10.48 -21.74 -11.45
C THR A 528 10.96 -20.30 -11.65
N VAL A 529 10.81 -19.43 -10.65
CA VAL A 529 11.23 -18.03 -10.71
C VAL A 529 12.74 -17.90 -10.91
N ALA A 530 13.55 -18.72 -10.24
CA ALA A 530 15.01 -18.70 -10.37
C ALA A 530 15.51 -19.15 -11.76
N ASN A 531 14.79 -20.04 -12.45
CA ASN A 531 15.15 -20.43 -13.82
C ASN A 531 14.69 -19.36 -14.83
N LEU A 532 13.51 -18.78 -14.62
CA LEU A 532 12.98 -17.72 -15.46
C LEU A 532 13.80 -16.42 -15.36
N SER A 533 14.29 -16.08 -14.16
CA SER A 533 15.14 -14.90 -13.96
C SER A 533 16.45 -14.95 -14.75
N ARG A 534 16.92 -16.14 -15.15
CA ARG A 534 18.12 -16.34 -15.98
C ARG A 534 17.88 -16.07 -17.46
N VAL A 535 16.66 -16.27 -17.95
CA VAL A 535 16.33 -16.15 -19.38
C VAL A 535 15.64 -14.85 -19.74
N VAL A 536 14.90 -14.25 -18.80
CA VAL A 536 14.30 -12.92 -18.99
C VAL A 536 15.39 -11.87 -18.83
N PRO A 537 15.65 -10.99 -19.81
CA PRO A 537 16.61 -9.89 -19.67
C PRO A 537 16.09 -8.78 -18.73
N ASP A 538 16.98 -7.90 -18.27
CA ASP A 538 16.64 -6.64 -17.59
C ASP A 538 15.61 -6.76 -16.43
N GLY A 539 14.46 -6.11 -16.53
CA GLY A 539 13.41 -6.09 -15.52
C GLY A 539 12.50 -7.33 -15.56
N LEU A 540 12.39 -8.03 -14.42
CA LEU A 540 11.41 -9.09 -14.19
C LEU A 540 10.43 -8.69 -13.09
N LEU A 541 9.14 -8.69 -13.38
CA LEU A 541 8.08 -8.42 -12.41
C LEU A 541 7.44 -9.74 -11.96
N VAL A 542 7.32 -9.96 -10.66
CA VAL A 542 6.72 -11.17 -10.08
C VAL A 542 5.55 -10.77 -9.19
N PHE A 543 4.33 -11.02 -9.65
CA PHE A 543 3.12 -10.66 -8.93
C PHE A 543 2.53 -11.85 -8.18
N PHE A 544 2.34 -11.67 -6.88
CA PHE A 544 1.66 -12.59 -6.00
C PHE A 544 0.15 -12.26 -5.85
N PRO A 545 -0.68 -13.27 -5.54
CA PRO A 545 -2.08 -13.07 -5.19
C PRO A 545 -2.34 -12.11 -4.02
N SER A 546 -1.49 -12.13 -2.99
CA SER A 546 -1.67 -11.36 -1.77
C SER A 546 -0.36 -11.19 -0.98
N PHE A 547 -0.30 -10.16 -0.13
CA PHE A 547 0.86 -9.91 0.74
C PHE A 547 1.21 -11.08 1.68
N PRO A 548 0.25 -11.74 2.38
CA PRO A 548 0.58 -12.86 3.26
C PRO A 548 1.20 -14.05 2.52
N LEU A 549 0.76 -14.31 1.27
CA LEU A 549 1.35 -15.36 0.45
C LEU A 549 2.76 -14.98 0.01
N MET A 550 2.96 -13.73 -0.43
CA MET A 550 4.28 -13.22 -0.82
C MET A 550 5.27 -13.31 0.34
N GLU A 551 4.94 -12.75 1.51
CA GLU A 551 5.84 -12.73 2.67
C GLU A 551 6.24 -14.14 3.11
N LYS A 552 5.27 -15.03 3.31
CA LYS A 552 5.54 -16.41 3.74
C LYS A 552 6.36 -17.20 2.70
N THR A 553 6.11 -16.98 1.41
CA THR A 553 6.87 -17.63 0.33
C THR A 553 8.30 -17.09 0.26
N LEU A 554 8.49 -15.78 0.36
CA LEU A 554 9.80 -15.14 0.36
C LEU A 554 10.63 -15.53 1.60
N ASP A 555 10.01 -15.60 2.78
CA ASP A 555 10.67 -16.07 3.99
C ASP A 555 11.10 -17.54 3.85
N PHE A 556 10.23 -18.39 3.30
CA PHE A 556 10.59 -19.76 2.97
C PHE A 556 11.76 -19.83 1.96
N TRP A 557 11.77 -18.96 0.94
CA TRP A 557 12.87 -18.91 -0.04
C TRP A 557 14.20 -18.45 0.54
N ARG A 558 14.18 -17.52 1.51
CA ARG A 558 15.38 -17.08 2.23
C ARG A 558 15.96 -18.22 3.07
N THR A 559 15.12 -18.93 3.81
CA THR A 559 15.57 -20.03 4.68
C THR A 559 16.11 -21.24 3.90
N ASN A 560 15.60 -21.50 2.69
CA ASN A 560 15.96 -22.68 1.90
C ASN A 560 16.91 -22.37 0.71
N GLY A 561 17.56 -21.20 0.68
CA GLY A 561 18.56 -20.84 -0.33
C GLY A 561 18.02 -20.55 -1.74
N HIS A 562 16.69 -20.50 -1.93
CA HIS A 562 16.10 -20.12 -3.22
C HIS A 562 16.27 -18.62 -3.51
N ALA A 563 16.19 -17.77 -2.49
CA ALA A 563 16.38 -16.33 -2.62
C ALA A 563 17.79 -15.99 -3.11
N GLU A 564 18.82 -16.61 -2.52
CA GLU A 564 20.23 -16.45 -2.93
C GLU A 564 20.44 -16.83 -4.40
N ARG A 565 19.78 -17.89 -4.87
CA ARG A 565 19.82 -18.30 -6.28
C ARG A 565 19.19 -17.25 -7.20
N ILE A 566 18.12 -16.58 -6.78
CA ILE A 566 17.51 -15.49 -7.55
C ILE A 566 18.44 -14.27 -7.53
N GLU A 567 18.91 -13.86 -6.35
CA GLU A 567 19.79 -12.70 -6.14
C GLU A 567 21.13 -12.82 -6.86
N SER A 568 21.67 -14.04 -7.01
CA SER A 568 22.88 -14.31 -7.79
C SER A 568 22.75 -13.94 -9.27
N VAL A 569 21.51 -13.87 -9.77
CA VAL A 569 21.20 -13.49 -11.16
C VAL A 569 20.71 -12.05 -11.22
N LYS A 570 19.72 -11.70 -10.38
CA LYS A 570 19.11 -10.37 -10.31
C LYS A 570 18.74 -10.01 -8.86
N PRO A 571 19.09 -8.82 -8.36
CA PRO A 571 18.69 -8.37 -7.03
C PRO A 571 17.17 -8.37 -6.86
N MET A 572 16.70 -8.73 -5.67
CA MET A 572 15.29 -8.79 -5.32
C MET A 572 14.82 -7.48 -4.67
N PHE A 573 13.77 -6.88 -5.24
CA PHE A 573 13.07 -5.71 -4.70
C PHE A 573 11.66 -6.14 -4.30
N VAL A 574 11.19 -5.77 -3.11
CA VAL A 574 9.89 -6.25 -2.59
C VAL A 574 8.99 -5.07 -2.27
N GLU A 575 7.76 -5.10 -2.78
CA GLU A 575 6.74 -4.09 -2.50
C GLU A 575 6.43 -4.01 -1.00
N PRO A 576 6.63 -2.85 -0.35
CA PRO A 576 6.25 -2.66 1.05
C PRO A 576 4.74 -2.43 1.21
N LYS A 577 4.17 -2.91 2.33
CA LYS A 577 2.78 -2.62 2.71
C LYS A 577 2.55 -1.12 3.00
N GLY A 578 3.57 -0.42 3.52
CA GLY A 578 3.49 0.99 3.95
C GLY A 578 3.64 2.01 2.81
N LYS A 579 3.27 3.28 3.08
CA LYS A 579 3.46 4.39 2.12
C LYS A 579 4.89 4.97 2.12
N GLY A 580 5.62 4.90 3.22
CA GLY A 580 6.89 5.61 3.40
C GLY A 580 8.06 5.12 2.53
N THR A 581 8.17 3.81 2.29
CA THR A 581 9.37 3.20 1.67
C THR A 581 9.18 2.78 0.21
N PHE A 582 7.96 2.87 -0.34
CA PHE A 582 7.66 2.39 -1.70
C PHE A 582 8.50 3.10 -2.78
N ASN A 583 8.63 4.42 -2.68
CA ASN A 583 9.39 5.22 -3.64
C ASN A 583 10.89 4.88 -3.62
N GLU A 584 11.45 4.58 -2.45
CA GLU A 584 12.87 4.20 -2.32
C GLU A 584 13.15 2.85 -2.98
N VAL A 585 12.25 1.87 -2.78
CA VAL A 585 12.38 0.53 -3.36
C VAL A 585 12.26 0.57 -4.89
N ILE A 586 11.29 1.32 -5.44
CA ILE A 586 11.11 1.42 -6.88
C ILE A 586 12.25 2.20 -7.55
N ASP A 587 12.75 3.25 -6.91
CA ASP A 587 13.92 3.99 -7.41
C ASP A 587 15.16 3.09 -7.44
N GLY A 588 15.35 2.25 -6.41
CA GLY A 588 16.41 1.25 -6.38
C GLY A 588 16.30 0.22 -7.52
N TYR A 589 15.08 -0.25 -7.81
CA TYR A 589 14.81 -1.14 -8.93
C TYR A 589 15.19 -0.49 -10.28
N TYR A 590 14.72 0.74 -10.53
CA TYR A 590 15.05 1.45 -11.76
C TYR A 590 16.54 1.74 -11.90
N GLN A 591 17.24 2.05 -10.82
CA GLN A 591 18.70 2.23 -10.85
C GLN A 591 19.41 0.94 -11.26
N LYS A 592 19.00 -0.21 -10.73
CA LYS A 592 19.62 -1.51 -11.06
C LYS A 592 19.27 -2.05 -12.44
N VAL A 593 18.09 -1.75 -12.95
CA VAL A 593 17.74 -2.08 -14.34
C VAL A 593 18.51 -1.18 -15.33
N ASN A 594 18.77 0.07 -14.97
CA ASN A 594 19.53 0.98 -15.84
C ASN A 594 21.04 0.76 -15.81
N ASP A 595 21.56 0.00 -14.85
CA ASP A 595 22.97 -0.31 -14.69
C ASP A 595 23.42 -1.27 -15.81
N PRO A 596 24.30 -0.84 -16.73
CA PRO A 596 24.74 -1.66 -17.86
C PRO A 596 25.59 -2.85 -17.43
N THR A 597 26.13 -2.86 -16.21
CA THR A 597 26.89 -3.99 -15.66
C THR A 597 26.01 -5.05 -14.99
N SER A 598 24.74 -4.70 -14.74
CA SER A 598 23.76 -5.57 -14.11
C SER A 598 22.99 -6.38 -15.16
N LYS A 599 22.54 -7.58 -14.80
CA LYS A 599 21.53 -8.33 -15.58
C LYS A 599 20.10 -7.82 -15.36
N GLY A 600 19.96 -6.69 -14.67
CA GLY A 600 18.70 -6.03 -14.35
C GLY A 600 18.27 -6.23 -12.89
N GLY A 601 16.97 -6.41 -12.66
CA GLY A 601 16.38 -6.53 -11.33
C GLY A 601 15.09 -7.34 -11.32
N THR A 602 14.75 -7.94 -10.17
CA THR A 602 13.47 -8.64 -9.98
C THR A 602 12.61 -7.89 -8.97
N PHE A 603 11.40 -7.48 -9.37
CA PHE A 603 10.46 -6.76 -8.51
C PHE A 603 9.29 -7.66 -8.10
N PHE A 604 9.20 -7.97 -6.81
CA PHE A 604 8.14 -8.74 -6.20
C PHE A 604 7.03 -7.82 -5.70
N ALA A 605 5.82 -8.04 -6.20
CA ALA A 605 4.66 -7.21 -5.95
C ALA A 605 3.40 -8.06 -5.78
N VAL A 606 2.25 -7.42 -5.52
CA VAL A 606 0.95 -8.11 -5.48
C VAL A 606 0.02 -7.59 -6.58
N CYS A 607 -0.87 -8.44 -7.12
CA CYS A 607 -1.74 -8.09 -8.26
C CYS A 607 -2.72 -6.93 -8.00
N ARG A 608 -2.98 -6.60 -6.73
CA ARG A 608 -3.83 -5.46 -6.29
C ARG A 608 -3.02 -4.43 -5.48
N GLY A 609 -1.71 -4.37 -5.76
CA GLY A 609 -0.76 -3.50 -5.09
C GLY A 609 -0.59 -2.18 -5.84
N LYS A 610 0.27 -1.31 -5.31
CA LYS A 610 0.60 -0.04 -5.95
C LYS A 610 1.32 -0.25 -7.27
N ALA A 611 2.18 -1.27 -7.33
CA ALA A 611 2.95 -1.58 -8.53
C ALA A 611 2.07 -2.07 -9.69
N SER A 612 0.99 -2.80 -9.42
CA SER A 612 0.09 -3.30 -10.47
C SER A 612 -0.94 -2.28 -10.97
N GLU A 613 -1.21 -1.21 -10.21
CA GLU A 613 -2.25 -0.23 -10.53
C GLU A 613 -1.71 1.11 -11.05
N GLY A 614 -0.62 1.64 -10.48
CA GLY A 614 -0.21 3.05 -10.65
C GLY A 614 1.17 3.30 -11.25
N LEU A 615 1.98 2.26 -11.47
CA LEU A 615 3.34 2.41 -12.01
C LEU A 615 3.44 2.04 -13.49
N ASP A 616 4.39 2.68 -14.16
CA ASP A 616 4.71 2.42 -15.56
C ASP A 616 6.07 1.73 -15.70
N PHE A 617 6.07 0.53 -16.31
CA PHE A 617 7.25 -0.31 -16.50
C PHE A 617 7.56 -0.46 -17.99
N ALA A 618 7.92 0.63 -18.64
CA ALA A 618 8.24 0.62 -20.07
C ALA A 618 9.59 -0.06 -20.38
N ASP A 619 9.71 -0.66 -21.56
CA ASP A 619 10.97 -1.16 -22.11
C ASP A 619 11.71 -2.14 -21.17
N THR A 620 12.97 -1.83 -20.85
CA THR A 620 13.86 -2.64 -20.01
C THR A 620 13.33 -2.80 -18.60
N PHE A 621 12.42 -1.93 -18.14
CA PHE A 621 11.85 -2.01 -16.79
C PHE A 621 10.81 -3.13 -16.62
N GLY A 622 10.35 -3.77 -17.69
CA GLY A 622 9.24 -4.72 -17.64
C GLY A 622 9.28 -5.83 -18.69
N ARG A 623 10.46 -6.39 -19.02
CA ARG A 623 10.61 -7.40 -20.09
C ARG A 623 9.88 -8.72 -19.81
N GLY A 624 9.64 -9.05 -18.54
CA GLY A 624 8.85 -10.22 -18.18
C GLY A 624 7.93 -9.98 -16.99
N VAL A 625 6.75 -10.59 -17.02
CA VAL A 625 5.80 -10.66 -15.91
C VAL A 625 5.52 -12.12 -15.57
N ILE A 626 5.71 -12.49 -14.31
CA ILE A 626 5.31 -13.78 -13.73
C ILE A 626 4.12 -13.54 -12.81
N ILE A 627 3.00 -14.21 -13.07
CA ILE A 627 1.85 -14.27 -12.16
C ILE A 627 1.95 -15.59 -11.40
N THR A 628 2.23 -15.54 -10.10
CA THR A 628 2.47 -16.75 -9.29
C THR A 628 1.20 -17.47 -8.86
N GLY A 629 0.03 -16.92 -9.21
CA GLY A 629 -1.27 -17.49 -8.88
C GLY A 629 -2.43 -16.52 -9.12
N LEU A 630 -3.66 -17.03 -9.00
CA LEU A 630 -4.87 -16.22 -9.20
C LEU A 630 -5.26 -15.43 -7.92
N PRO A 631 -5.41 -14.10 -7.99
CA PRO A 631 -5.73 -13.21 -6.86
C PRO A 631 -7.23 -13.21 -6.53
N PHE A 632 -7.75 -14.36 -6.12
CA PHE A 632 -9.15 -14.48 -5.70
C PHE A 632 -9.43 -13.65 -4.43
N PRO A 633 -10.58 -12.96 -4.35
CA PRO A 633 -11.06 -12.40 -3.10
C PRO A 633 -11.18 -13.49 -2.02
N PRO A 634 -10.99 -13.18 -0.72
CA PRO A 634 -11.13 -14.16 0.34
C PRO A 634 -12.57 -14.73 0.37
N LYS A 635 -12.75 -16.02 0.07
CA LYS A 635 -14.08 -16.63 -0.05
C LYS A 635 -14.87 -16.61 1.26
N MET A 636 -14.19 -16.64 2.40
CA MET A 636 -14.82 -16.62 3.72
C MET A 636 -15.15 -15.21 4.23
N ASP A 637 -14.81 -14.17 3.46
CA ASP A 637 -15.23 -12.80 3.78
C ASP A 637 -16.76 -12.70 3.64
N PRO A 638 -17.51 -12.30 4.69
CA PRO A 638 -18.95 -12.14 4.63
C PRO A 638 -19.41 -11.29 3.46
N ARG A 639 -18.70 -10.20 3.13
CA ARG A 639 -19.05 -9.32 2.02
C ARG A 639 -18.97 -10.03 0.67
N VAL A 640 -17.99 -10.92 0.49
CA VAL A 640 -17.83 -11.73 -0.73
C VAL A 640 -18.94 -12.77 -0.84
N ILE A 641 -19.24 -13.49 0.26
CA ILE A 641 -20.30 -14.49 0.30
C ILE A 641 -21.66 -13.85 -0.03
N LEU A 642 -21.98 -12.75 0.65
CA LEU A 642 -23.25 -12.04 0.47
C LEU A 642 -23.38 -11.43 -0.93
N LYS A 643 -22.31 -10.87 -1.50
CA LYS A 643 -22.30 -10.41 -2.90
C LYS A 643 -22.58 -11.55 -3.88
N MET A 644 -21.96 -12.73 -3.68
CA MET A 644 -22.22 -13.89 -4.53
C MET A 644 -23.67 -14.34 -4.42
N GLN A 645 -24.21 -14.47 -3.19
CA GLN A 645 -25.61 -14.84 -2.95
C GLN A 645 -26.59 -13.83 -3.57
N PHE A 646 -26.28 -12.54 -3.46
CA PHE A 646 -27.06 -11.47 -4.07
C PHE A 646 -27.11 -11.60 -5.59
N LEU A 647 -25.96 -11.83 -6.24
CA LEU A 647 -25.91 -12.03 -7.68
C LEU A 647 -26.69 -13.29 -8.13
N ASP A 648 -26.57 -14.39 -7.38
CA ASP A 648 -27.31 -15.62 -7.64
C ASP A 648 -28.83 -15.43 -7.45
N GLU A 649 -29.26 -14.64 -6.47
CA GLU A 649 -30.66 -14.26 -6.28
C GLU A 649 -31.18 -13.38 -7.42
N MET A 650 -30.42 -12.36 -7.82
CA MET A 650 -30.77 -11.51 -8.95
C MET A 650 -30.86 -12.31 -10.26
N SER A 651 -29.95 -13.25 -10.47
CA SER A 651 -29.95 -14.15 -11.64
C SER A 651 -31.12 -15.14 -11.63
N ARG A 652 -31.72 -15.43 -10.46
CA ARG A 652 -32.96 -16.23 -10.36
C ARG A 652 -34.19 -15.37 -10.69
N ARG A 653 -34.21 -14.11 -10.26
CA ARG A 653 -35.27 -13.13 -10.52
C ARG A 653 -35.11 -12.45 -11.90
N LYS A 654 -34.94 -13.25 -12.96
CA LYS A 654 -34.65 -12.75 -14.32
C LYS A 654 -35.74 -11.79 -14.79
N ALA A 655 -35.40 -10.51 -14.98
CA ALA A 655 -36.21 -9.60 -15.78
C ALA A 655 -35.92 -9.87 -17.27
N PRO A 656 -36.96 -9.94 -18.13
CA PRO A 656 -36.77 -10.16 -19.56
C PRO A 656 -35.92 -9.04 -20.17
N GLY A 657 -34.89 -9.41 -20.95
CA GLY A 657 -34.01 -8.48 -21.67
C GLY A 657 -32.73 -8.05 -20.96
N LEU A 658 -32.54 -8.35 -19.66
CA LEU A 658 -31.26 -8.13 -18.96
C LEU A 658 -30.43 -9.42 -18.87
N LYS A 659 -29.12 -9.30 -19.15
CA LYS A 659 -28.15 -10.35 -18.85
C LYS A 659 -27.75 -10.27 -17.38
N TYR A 660 -27.67 -11.43 -16.73
CA TYR A 660 -27.31 -11.57 -15.33
C TYR A 660 -26.01 -12.35 -15.20
N LEU A 661 -25.25 -12.03 -14.16
CA LEU A 661 -23.99 -12.67 -13.81
C LEU A 661 -24.20 -13.53 -12.57
N SER A 662 -23.74 -14.78 -12.57
CA SER A 662 -23.75 -15.61 -11.37
C SER A 662 -22.67 -15.18 -10.38
N GLY A 663 -22.86 -15.48 -9.10
CA GLY A 663 -21.87 -15.21 -8.05
C GLY A 663 -20.53 -15.88 -8.33
N GLN A 664 -20.54 -17.10 -8.89
CA GLN A 664 -19.32 -17.83 -9.23
C GLN A 664 -18.56 -17.23 -10.41
N GLU A 665 -19.27 -16.76 -11.45
CA GLU A 665 -18.65 -16.06 -12.58
C GLU A 665 -18.04 -14.73 -12.15
N TRP A 666 -18.77 -13.95 -11.34
CA TRP A 666 -18.26 -12.74 -10.72
C TRP A 666 -16.98 -13.01 -9.92
N TYR A 667 -17.00 -14.03 -9.06
CA TYR A 667 -15.85 -14.39 -8.23
C TYR A 667 -14.60 -14.72 -9.05
N LYS A 668 -14.76 -15.47 -10.15
CA LYS A 668 -13.67 -15.74 -11.11
C LYS A 668 -13.15 -14.46 -11.75
N GLN A 669 -14.04 -13.61 -12.25
CA GLN A 669 -13.65 -12.40 -12.96
C GLN A 669 -12.91 -11.40 -12.07
N GLN A 670 -13.28 -11.30 -10.79
CA GLN A 670 -12.57 -10.46 -9.83
C GLN A 670 -11.08 -10.84 -9.72
N ALA A 671 -10.74 -12.12 -9.86
CA ALA A 671 -9.35 -12.57 -9.91
C ALA A 671 -8.68 -12.18 -11.24
N PHE A 672 -9.32 -12.48 -12.38
CA PHE A 672 -8.72 -12.23 -13.70
C PHE A 672 -8.58 -10.75 -14.04
N ARG A 673 -9.44 -9.87 -13.54
CA ARG A 673 -9.25 -8.41 -13.72
C ARG A 673 -7.94 -7.92 -13.09
N ALA A 674 -7.60 -8.41 -11.91
CA ALA A 674 -6.32 -8.08 -11.26
C ALA A 674 -5.11 -8.69 -12.00
N VAL A 675 -5.27 -9.89 -12.59
CA VAL A 675 -4.25 -10.47 -13.49
C VAL A 675 -4.08 -9.59 -14.74
N ASN A 676 -5.19 -9.16 -15.36
CA ASN A 676 -5.20 -8.36 -16.58
C ASN A 676 -4.52 -6.99 -16.36
N GLN A 677 -4.65 -6.40 -15.17
CA GLN A 677 -3.91 -5.20 -14.77
C GLN A 677 -2.41 -5.42 -14.65
N ALA A 678 -1.99 -6.56 -14.10
CA ALA A 678 -0.58 -6.90 -13.94
C ALA A 678 0.09 -7.22 -15.30
N ILE A 679 -0.57 -7.99 -16.17
CA ILE A 679 -0.01 -8.33 -17.50
C ILE A 679 0.03 -7.13 -18.44
N GLY A 680 -0.88 -6.15 -18.27
CA GLY A 680 -0.87 -4.91 -19.04
C GLY A 680 0.39 -4.06 -18.82
N ARG A 681 1.25 -4.42 -17.85
CA ARG A 681 2.52 -3.72 -17.56
C ARG A 681 3.68 -4.10 -18.49
N VAL A 682 3.54 -5.16 -19.30
CA VAL A 682 4.62 -5.66 -20.17
C VAL A 682 4.80 -4.85 -21.46
N ILE A 683 3.71 -4.34 -22.04
CA ILE A 683 3.74 -3.68 -23.35
C ILE A 683 3.21 -2.25 -23.21
N ARG A 684 4.06 -1.26 -23.49
CA ARG A 684 3.75 0.18 -23.32
C ARG A 684 3.69 1.01 -24.58
N HIS A 685 4.26 0.55 -25.68
CA HIS A 685 4.15 1.20 -26.98
C HIS A 685 4.27 0.18 -28.11
N LYS A 686 4.13 0.65 -29.35
CA LYS A 686 4.13 -0.18 -30.55
C LYS A 686 5.41 -0.99 -30.71
N ASP A 687 6.57 -0.46 -30.32
CA ASP A 687 7.86 -1.13 -30.48
C ASP A 687 8.30 -1.97 -29.26
N ASP A 688 7.47 -2.02 -28.21
CA ASP A 688 7.79 -2.71 -26.97
C ASP A 688 7.57 -4.23 -27.10
N TYR A 689 8.27 -5.02 -26.28
CA TYR A 689 8.15 -6.47 -26.30
C TYR A 689 8.41 -7.08 -24.92
N GLY A 690 7.79 -8.23 -24.66
CA GLY A 690 8.02 -8.96 -23.43
C GLY A 690 7.24 -10.26 -23.29
N ALA A 691 7.49 -10.94 -22.17
CA ALA A 691 6.93 -12.25 -21.87
C ALA A 691 5.98 -12.22 -20.66
N ILE A 692 4.84 -12.90 -20.78
CA ILE A 692 3.87 -13.13 -19.73
C ILE A 692 3.87 -14.62 -19.38
N LEU A 693 4.05 -14.93 -18.10
CA LEU A 693 4.10 -16.29 -17.59
C LEU A 693 3.09 -16.45 -16.47
N LEU A 694 2.12 -17.34 -16.66
CA LEU A 694 1.06 -17.62 -15.71
C LEU A 694 1.33 -18.95 -15.02
N CYS A 695 1.75 -18.92 -13.75
CA CYS A 695 2.15 -20.09 -12.99
C CYS A 695 1.00 -20.59 -12.10
N ASP A 696 0.00 -21.26 -12.68
CA ASP A 696 -1.10 -21.90 -11.93
C ASP A 696 -1.71 -23.04 -12.79
N GLN A 697 -1.99 -24.19 -12.18
CA GLN A 697 -2.57 -25.37 -12.87
C GLN A 697 -4.08 -25.22 -13.18
N ARG A 698 -4.79 -24.26 -12.59
CA ARG A 698 -6.25 -24.21 -12.73
C ARG A 698 -6.69 -24.05 -14.18
N SER A 699 -7.64 -24.91 -14.60
CA SER A 699 -8.22 -24.90 -15.95
C SER A 699 -9.01 -23.61 -16.23
N ASP A 700 -9.20 -23.31 -17.52
CA ASP A 700 -10.04 -22.22 -18.03
C ASP A 700 -9.44 -20.78 -17.91
N MET A 701 -8.12 -20.67 -17.72
CA MET A 701 -7.43 -19.36 -17.68
C MET A 701 -7.48 -18.62 -19.03
N GLN A 702 -7.39 -19.34 -20.15
CA GLN A 702 -7.33 -18.74 -21.48
C GLN A 702 -8.60 -17.96 -21.83
N ALA A 703 -9.78 -18.46 -21.47
CA ALA A 703 -11.05 -17.81 -21.79
C ALA A 703 -11.25 -16.47 -21.05
N GLN A 704 -10.58 -16.27 -19.93
CA GLN A 704 -10.71 -15.08 -19.07
C GLN A 704 -9.66 -13.99 -19.38
N LEU A 705 -8.65 -14.30 -20.19
CA LEU A 705 -7.67 -13.32 -20.65
C LEU A 705 -8.28 -12.38 -21.70
N PRO A 706 -7.72 -11.18 -21.91
CA PRO A 706 -8.21 -10.24 -22.93
C PRO A 706 -8.07 -10.82 -24.34
N SER A 707 -8.97 -10.43 -25.25
CA SER A 707 -9.01 -10.92 -26.64
C SER A 707 -7.68 -10.76 -27.39
N TRP A 708 -6.90 -9.72 -27.08
CA TRP A 708 -5.60 -9.47 -27.69
C TRP A 708 -4.47 -10.39 -27.16
N VAL A 709 -4.63 -11.02 -25.99
CA VAL A 709 -3.65 -11.94 -25.38
C VAL A 709 -3.92 -13.38 -25.78
N ARG A 710 -5.21 -13.77 -25.87
CA ARG A 710 -5.66 -15.14 -26.15
C ARG A 710 -4.95 -15.84 -27.33
N PRO A 711 -4.67 -15.19 -28.48
CA PRO A 711 -4.02 -15.82 -29.62
C PRO A 711 -2.57 -16.24 -29.36
N TYR A 712 -1.93 -15.66 -28.35
CA TYR A 712 -0.51 -15.88 -28.02
C TYR A 712 -0.30 -16.92 -26.92
N VAL A 713 -1.37 -17.39 -26.29
CA VAL A 713 -1.32 -18.31 -25.15
C VAL A 713 -0.84 -19.68 -25.61
N ARG A 714 0.25 -20.15 -24.99
CA ARG A 714 0.77 -21.50 -25.16
C ARG A 714 0.66 -22.27 -23.84
N LEU A 715 0.21 -23.52 -23.93
CA LEU A 715 0.17 -24.45 -22.81
C LEU A 715 1.43 -25.30 -22.83
N TYR A 716 2.09 -25.46 -21.68
CA TYR A 716 3.29 -26.27 -21.55
C TYR A 716 3.12 -27.34 -20.48
N GLU A 717 3.29 -28.61 -20.88
CA GLU A 717 3.32 -29.75 -19.96
C GLU A 717 4.70 -29.92 -19.29
N SER A 718 5.76 -29.54 -19.99
CA SER A 718 7.15 -29.65 -19.52
C SER A 718 7.81 -28.29 -19.38
N PHE A 719 8.39 -28.03 -18.20
CA PHE A 719 9.07 -26.78 -17.87
C PHE A 719 10.29 -26.49 -18.77
N GLY A 720 10.99 -27.53 -19.25
CA GLY A 720 12.15 -27.35 -20.13
C GLY A 720 11.79 -26.66 -21.44
N ASN A 721 10.61 -26.95 -21.99
CA ASN A 721 10.12 -26.30 -23.21
C ASN A 721 9.82 -24.82 -22.99
N VAL A 722 9.31 -24.45 -21.82
CA VAL A 722 9.06 -23.05 -21.44
C VAL A 722 10.38 -22.26 -21.50
N ILE A 723 11.44 -22.77 -20.85
CA ILE A 723 12.74 -22.08 -20.80
C ILE A 723 13.36 -21.93 -22.18
N ARG A 724 13.31 -22.98 -23.00
CA ARG A 724 13.81 -22.96 -24.38
C ARG A 724 13.09 -21.89 -25.20
N ASP A 725 11.76 -21.89 -25.18
CA ASP A 725 10.94 -21.03 -26.02
C ASP A 725 11.00 -19.56 -25.55
N VAL A 726 11.05 -19.31 -24.24
CA VAL A 726 11.28 -17.96 -23.68
C VAL A 726 12.65 -17.43 -24.07
N SER A 727 13.70 -18.26 -23.98
CA SER A 727 15.05 -17.87 -24.39
C SER A 727 15.11 -17.56 -25.90
N GLN A 728 14.46 -18.39 -26.71
CA GLN A 728 14.36 -18.17 -28.16
C GLN A 728 13.60 -16.88 -28.47
N PHE A 729 12.48 -16.63 -27.80
CA PHE A 729 11.70 -15.40 -27.95
C PHE A 729 12.56 -14.15 -27.72
N PHE A 730 13.26 -14.05 -26.59
CA PHE A 730 14.09 -12.86 -26.32
C PHE A 730 15.29 -12.75 -27.26
N ARG A 731 15.85 -13.86 -27.75
CA ARG A 731 16.91 -13.83 -28.78
C ARG A 731 16.39 -13.30 -30.11
N VAL A 732 15.18 -13.69 -30.52
CA VAL A 732 14.54 -13.23 -31.76
C VAL A 732 14.13 -11.77 -31.63
N ALA A 733 13.47 -11.39 -30.52
CA ALA A 733 13.04 -10.03 -30.26
C ALA A 733 14.22 -9.05 -30.25
N ASN A 734 15.34 -9.39 -29.60
CA ASN A 734 16.55 -8.56 -29.61
C ASN A 734 17.19 -8.42 -31.01
N LYS A 735 17.06 -9.43 -31.88
CA LYS A 735 17.57 -9.36 -33.26
C LYS A 735 16.68 -8.49 -34.15
N LEU A 736 15.36 -8.63 -34.02
CA LEU A 736 14.39 -7.89 -34.83
C LEU A 736 14.24 -6.44 -34.37
N ARG A 737 14.42 -6.18 -33.08
CA ARG A 737 14.27 -4.86 -32.44
C ARG A 737 15.48 -4.61 -31.53
N PRO A 738 16.67 -4.31 -32.10
CA PRO A 738 17.85 -4.02 -31.30
C PRO A 738 17.61 -2.79 -30.42
N VAL A 739 17.96 -2.91 -29.13
CA VAL A 739 17.86 -1.82 -28.16
C VAL A 739 18.74 -0.67 -28.65
N ALA A 740 18.17 0.54 -28.80
CA ALA A 740 18.94 1.72 -29.17
C ALA A 740 20.11 1.91 -28.18
N GLU A 741 21.35 1.84 -28.66
CA GLU A 741 22.53 1.95 -27.83
C GLU A 741 22.50 3.26 -27.02
N LYS A 742 22.55 3.14 -25.69
CA LYS A 742 22.78 4.28 -24.79
C LYS A 742 24.18 4.81 -25.10
N LYS A 743 24.29 5.93 -25.85
CA LYS A 743 25.54 6.64 -26.11
C LYS A 743 26.35 6.77 -24.81
N SER A 744 27.48 6.07 -24.74
CA SER A 744 28.45 6.26 -23.66
C SER A 744 29.00 7.68 -23.74
N ALA A 745 29.09 8.35 -22.60
CA ALA A 745 29.72 9.66 -22.50
C ALA A 745 31.18 9.54 -22.96
N ALA A 746 31.51 10.26 -24.03
CA ALA A 746 32.85 10.28 -24.60
C ALA A 746 33.85 10.80 -23.56
N ARG A 747 34.94 10.05 -23.37
CA ARG A 747 36.12 10.48 -22.62
C ARG A 747 36.72 11.70 -23.32
N SER A 748 36.90 12.78 -22.58
CA SER A 748 37.60 13.99 -23.01
C SER A 748 39.07 13.68 -23.27
N HIS A 749 39.49 13.73 -24.53
CA HIS A 749 40.89 13.88 -24.91
C HIS A 749 41.24 15.37 -24.88
N GLU A 750 42.23 15.72 -24.07
CA GLU A 750 42.89 17.03 -24.07
C GLU A 750 43.66 17.22 -25.39
N ALA A 751 43.41 18.34 -26.06
CA ALA A 751 44.31 18.88 -27.07
C ALA A 751 44.35 20.40 -26.90
N ALA A 752 45.56 20.90 -26.58
CA ALA A 752 45.89 22.30 -26.39
C ALA A 752 45.78 23.10 -27.70
N CYS A 753 45.38 24.37 -27.60
CA CYS A 753 45.70 25.39 -28.60
C CYS A 753 45.87 26.77 -27.96
N SER A 754 46.92 27.44 -28.41
CA SER A 754 47.46 28.76 -28.06
C SER A 754 46.64 29.95 -28.60
N PRO A 755 46.83 31.17 -28.06
CA PRO A 755 46.07 32.37 -28.43
C PRO A 755 46.80 33.22 -29.49
N ASP A 756 46.07 33.99 -30.32
CA ASP A 756 46.20 35.47 -30.41
C ASP A 756 45.53 36.16 -31.64
N THR A 757 44.81 37.27 -31.32
CA THR A 757 44.53 38.55 -32.06
C THR A 757 43.60 38.65 -33.32
N PRO A 758 43.07 39.84 -33.71
CA PRO A 758 41.87 40.55 -33.18
C PRO A 758 40.79 40.95 -34.23
N SER A 759 39.66 41.50 -33.74
CA SER A 759 38.45 42.04 -34.43
C SER A 759 38.69 43.17 -35.47
N PRO A 760 37.69 43.60 -36.29
CA PRO A 760 36.69 44.59 -35.81
C PRO A 760 35.27 44.58 -36.46
N ALA A 761 34.39 45.39 -35.84
CA ALA A 761 33.22 46.12 -36.35
C ALA A 761 31.78 45.56 -36.15
N ALA A 762 31.00 46.33 -35.38
CA ALA A 762 29.54 46.31 -35.27
C ALA A 762 28.89 47.23 -36.35
N PRO A 763 27.55 47.28 -36.57
CA PRO A 763 26.66 47.98 -35.62
C PRO A 763 25.20 47.46 -35.47
N SER A 764 24.66 47.73 -34.27
CA SER A 764 23.29 48.14 -33.87
C SER A 764 21.99 47.49 -34.41
N CYS A 765 21.19 47.03 -33.42
CA CYS A 765 19.73 47.18 -33.22
C CYS A 765 18.72 46.67 -34.26
N SER A 766 17.93 45.66 -33.87
CA SER A 766 16.47 45.81 -33.65
C SER A 766 15.83 44.53 -33.12
N SER A 767 14.79 44.74 -32.31
CA SER A 767 13.90 43.75 -31.69
C SER A 767 13.32 42.73 -32.67
N SER A 768 13.39 41.43 -32.32
CA SER A 768 12.35 40.49 -32.73
C SER A 768 12.28 39.30 -31.77
N GLN A 769 11.08 39.10 -31.25
CA GLN A 769 10.63 37.87 -30.60
C GLN A 769 10.99 36.67 -31.48
N ARG A 770 11.68 35.67 -30.91
CA ARG A 770 11.74 34.33 -31.50
C ARG A 770 11.22 33.31 -30.49
N THR A 771 9.96 32.97 -30.71
CA THR A 771 9.38 31.66 -30.43
C THR A 771 10.30 30.57 -31.01
N ASN A 772 10.61 29.55 -30.22
CA ASN A 772 11.26 28.36 -30.77
C ASN A 772 10.63 27.10 -30.15
N THR A 773 9.50 26.70 -30.75
CA THR A 773 8.88 25.39 -30.58
C THR A 773 9.26 24.52 -31.78
N GLN A 774 10.41 23.84 -31.71
CA GLN A 774 10.63 22.69 -32.59
C GLN A 774 9.85 21.49 -32.01
N LYS A 775 8.66 21.24 -32.56
CA LYS A 775 7.84 20.06 -32.27
C LYS A 775 8.43 18.83 -32.99
N ALA A 776 8.61 17.72 -32.26
CA ALA A 776 9.14 16.46 -32.78
C ALA A 776 8.12 15.75 -33.69
N LYS A 777 8.62 14.98 -34.68
CA LYS A 777 7.84 14.41 -35.80
C LYS A 777 7.34 12.96 -35.62
N GLN A 778 7.56 12.30 -34.47
CA GLN A 778 7.17 10.89 -34.25
C GLN A 778 6.49 10.67 -32.89
N LEU A 779 5.47 9.79 -32.85
CA LEU A 779 4.70 9.39 -31.67
C LEU A 779 5.57 8.69 -30.62
N ASP A 780 6.53 7.88 -31.08
CA ASP A 780 7.39 7.05 -30.23
C ASP A 780 8.42 7.88 -29.44
N ALA A 781 8.73 9.10 -29.91
CA ALA A 781 9.56 10.06 -29.19
C ALA A 781 8.80 10.83 -28.09
N HIS A 782 7.49 10.57 -27.92
CA HIS A 782 6.59 11.45 -27.17
C HIS A 782 5.71 10.75 -26.13
N LEU A 783 6.08 9.58 -25.60
CA LEU A 783 5.62 9.14 -24.28
C LEU A 783 6.38 9.92 -23.19
N PRO A 784 5.83 11.01 -22.60
CA PRO A 784 6.52 11.80 -21.62
C PRO A 784 6.16 11.27 -20.22
N SER A 785 6.61 10.05 -19.92
CA SER A 785 7.03 9.69 -18.55
C SER A 785 8.48 10.16 -18.29
N LEU A 786 9.14 10.76 -19.29
CA LEU A 786 10.57 11.00 -19.30
C LEU A 786 10.93 12.42 -19.76
N LYS A 787 10.83 13.39 -18.83
CA LYS A 787 11.77 14.51 -18.74
C LYS A 787 12.10 14.78 -17.27
N ARG A 788 13.07 14.04 -16.73
CA ARG A 788 13.92 14.61 -15.67
C ARG A 788 14.69 15.78 -16.29
N ARG A 789 14.67 16.91 -15.57
CA ARG A 789 15.55 18.08 -15.76
C ARG A 789 16.91 17.66 -16.31
N ARG A 790 17.26 18.13 -17.51
CA ARG A 790 18.67 18.24 -17.90
C ARG A 790 19.29 19.31 -17.00
N LEU A 791 20.18 18.90 -16.10
CA LEU A 791 21.18 19.80 -15.53
C LEU A 791 22.13 20.13 -16.68
N HIS A 792 22.07 21.37 -17.17
CA HIS A 792 23.14 21.93 -17.99
C HIS A 792 24.14 22.57 -17.02
N GLU A 793 25.37 22.09 -17.07
CA GLU A 793 26.56 22.77 -16.53
C GLU A 793 27.06 23.84 -17.51
N HIS A 794 27.87 24.76 -16.95
CA HIS A 794 28.51 25.98 -17.47
C HIS A 794 27.63 27.24 -17.38
N SER A 795 27.98 28.35 -16.72
CA SER A 795 29.29 28.85 -16.21
C SER A 795 29.08 29.93 -15.13
N VAL A 796 29.89 29.86 -14.07
CA VAL A 796 30.57 30.93 -13.31
C VAL A 796 30.04 32.37 -13.41
N ALA A 797 29.59 32.94 -12.29
CA ALA A 797 30.20 34.10 -11.62
C ALA A 797 29.28 34.69 -10.53
N ASN A 798 29.91 35.12 -9.44
CA ASN A 798 29.37 35.80 -8.26
C ASN A 798 28.33 36.90 -8.53
N GLY A 799 27.37 37.06 -7.61
CA GLY A 799 26.62 38.29 -7.46
C GLY A 799 25.27 38.13 -6.77
N MET A 800 25.28 38.04 -5.44
CA MET A 800 24.09 38.08 -4.58
C MET A 800 23.20 39.31 -4.83
N ALA A 801 21.88 39.09 -4.82
CA ALA A 801 20.94 40.04 -4.22
C ALA A 801 19.83 39.25 -3.51
N ARG A 802 19.96 39.21 -2.19
CA ARG A 802 19.06 38.67 -1.19
C ARG A 802 18.24 39.86 -0.67
N ILE A 803 16.92 39.84 -0.82
CA ILE A 803 15.96 40.72 -0.09
C ILE A 803 14.70 39.87 0.18
N CYS A 804 14.65 39.23 1.35
CA CYS A 804 13.88 39.59 2.57
C CYS A 804 12.48 38.94 2.54
N ILE A 805 12.06 38.20 3.57
CA ILE A 805 11.95 38.63 4.97
C ILE A 805 12.46 37.55 5.94
N GLU A 806 13.32 37.99 6.84
CA GLU A 806 13.64 37.42 8.14
C GLU A 806 12.42 37.46 9.06
N TYR A 807 12.24 36.47 9.92
CA TYR A 807 12.03 36.78 11.35
C TYR A 807 12.66 35.65 12.18
N GLU A 808 13.73 36.07 12.84
CA GLU A 808 14.21 35.71 14.17
C GLU A 808 14.17 34.27 14.66
N SER A 809 15.37 33.84 15.04
CA SER A 809 15.59 32.88 16.11
C SER A 809 15.18 33.53 17.43
N GLU A 810 14.38 32.85 18.25
CA GLU A 810 14.73 32.66 19.66
C GLU A 810 14.01 31.46 20.30
N ALA A 811 14.82 30.72 21.07
CA ALA A 811 14.57 29.67 22.04
C ALA A 811 13.15 29.04 22.19
N GLN A 812 13.09 27.73 21.99
CA GLN A 812 12.76 26.82 23.10
C GLN A 812 13.25 25.39 22.83
N GLU A 813 13.85 24.81 23.87
CA GLU A 813 14.66 23.62 23.89
C GLU A 813 13.83 22.34 23.68
N GLY A 814 14.24 21.50 22.71
CA GLY A 814 13.88 20.09 22.68
C GLY A 814 14.88 19.28 23.51
N PRO A 815 14.44 18.22 24.23
CA PRO A 815 15.15 17.69 25.38
C PRO A 815 16.54 17.18 24.98
N ARG A 816 17.57 17.83 25.54
CA ARG A 816 18.94 17.33 25.49
C ARG A 816 18.94 15.89 26.00
N ARG A 817 19.42 14.97 25.16
CA ARG A 817 19.82 13.64 25.66
C ARG A 817 20.89 13.86 26.71
N PRO A 818 20.81 13.20 27.87
CA PRO A 818 21.68 13.49 28.98
C PRO A 818 23.12 13.17 28.56
N ALA A 819 23.93 14.21 28.40
CA ALA A 819 25.34 14.03 28.09
C ALA A 819 26.07 13.43 29.31
N ASN A 820 25.54 13.70 30.51
CA ASN A 820 26.13 13.35 31.79
C ASN A 820 25.07 12.75 32.74
N LEU A 821 25.54 12.02 33.76
CA LEU A 821 24.70 11.38 34.78
C LEU A 821 23.70 12.34 35.45
N LEU A 822 24.10 13.59 35.68
CA LEU A 822 23.27 14.61 36.30
C LEU A 822 22.02 14.96 35.44
N ASP A 823 22.11 14.83 34.12
CA ASP A 823 20.96 15.01 33.22
C ASP A 823 20.06 13.75 33.17
N ALA A 824 20.60 12.57 33.48
CA ALA A 824 19.82 11.33 33.50
C ALA A 824 18.93 11.21 34.75
N LEU A 825 19.28 11.89 35.85
CA LEU A 825 18.54 11.84 37.11
C LEU A 825 17.26 12.66 37.12
N GLU A 826 17.04 13.57 36.17
CA GLU A 826 15.78 14.32 36.01
C GLU A 826 14.62 13.45 35.51
N GLN A 827 14.91 12.31 34.88
CA GLN A 827 13.88 11.42 34.33
C GLN A 827 13.48 10.28 35.29
N GLY A 828 14.05 10.24 36.51
CA GLY A 828 13.97 9.09 37.42
C GLY A 828 13.02 9.22 38.62
N ALA A 829 12.42 10.38 38.88
CA ALA A 829 11.48 10.54 39.98
C ALA A 829 10.04 10.29 39.48
N HIS A 830 9.62 9.02 39.46
CA HIS A 830 8.31 8.54 39.92
C HIS A 830 8.15 7.02 39.64
N ARG A 831 8.69 6.24 40.59
CA ARG A 831 8.29 4.94 41.19
C ARG A 831 7.82 3.79 40.26
N GLY A 832 8.20 2.52 40.46
CA GLY A 832 8.79 1.83 41.61
C GLY A 832 7.80 0.88 42.30
N GLY A 833 8.00 -0.45 42.16
CA GLY A 833 7.31 -1.58 42.83
C GLY A 833 6.77 -2.62 41.82
N ALA A 834 7.51 -3.67 41.41
CA ALA A 834 7.88 -4.95 42.06
C ALA A 834 6.70 -5.96 42.15
N ALA A 835 6.81 -7.28 41.97
CA ALA A 835 7.64 -8.24 41.24
C ALA A 835 7.05 -9.63 41.60
N ASN A 836 6.92 -10.59 40.66
CA ASN A 836 7.19 -12.03 40.91
C ASN A 836 7.00 -12.94 39.67
N HIS A 837 8.11 -13.57 39.30
CA HIS A 837 8.36 -14.92 38.76
C HIS A 837 7.48 -15.62 37.69
N LEU A 838 8.11 -15.75 36.49
CA LEU A 838 8.45 -16.98 35.71
C LEU A 838 7.27 -17.62 34.92
N SER A 839 7.37 -17.98 33.62
CA SER A 839 8.48 -18.55 32.85
C SER A 839 8.31 -18.24 31.34
N THR A 840 9.43 -18.29 30.63
CA THR A 840 9.73 -17.90 29.25
C THR A 840 9.05 -18.75 28.16
N LEU A 841 8.39 -18.10 27.18
CA LEU A 841 8.69 -18.19 25.74
C LEU A 841 7.68 -17.32 24.93
N SER A 842 8.22 -16.62 23.92
CA SER A 842 7.57 -15.69 22.98
C SER A 842 7.59 -14.20 23.38
N LEU A 843 7.95 -13.36 22.40
CA LEU A 843 7.97 -11.88 22.37
C LEU A 843 9.29 -11.17 22.72
N GLN A 844 10.18 -11.09 21.72
CA GLN A 844 10.91 -9.84 21.43
C GLN A 844 10.55 -9.37 20.01
N CYS A 845 9.36 -8.82 19.89
CA CYS A 845 9.01 -7.90 18.81
C CYS A 845 8.39 -6.68 19.47
N ASP A 846 9.18 -5.91 20.22
CA ASP A 846 8.78 -4.56 20.65
C ASP A 846 9.99 -3.73 21.06
N LYS A 847 10.51 -3.00 20.07
CA LYS A 847 11.17 -1.67 20.19
C LYS A 847 11.50 -1.12 18.81
N ARG A 848 10.52 -1.06 17.90
CA ARG A 848 10.59 -0.27 16.65
C ARG A 848 9.20 0.15 16.18
N MET A 849 8.50 0.95 16.98
CA MET A 849 7.31 1.69 16.53
C MET A 849 7.29 3.06 17.21
N ALA A 850 8.34 3.86 16.97
CA ALA A 850 8.37 5.29 17.31
C ALA A 850 9.43 6.08 16.52
N ASP A 851 10.39 5.44 15.86
CA ASP A 851 11.47 6.10 15.09
C ASP A 851 11.30 6.04 13.55
N GLU A 852 10.21 5.49 13.02
CA GLU A 852 10.01 5.36 11.55
C GLU A 852 9.34 6.57 10.86
N LEU A 853 9.20 7.72 11.54
CA LEU A 853 8.62 8.94 10.95
C LEU A 853 9.53 10.18 10.99
N ARG A 854 10.86 10.00 10.86
CA ARG A 854 11.76 11.10 10.44
C ARG A 854 12.84 10.60 9.49
N GLY A 855 12.64 10.83 8.19
CA GLY A 855 13.68 10.71 7.18
C GLY A 855 14.73 11.82 7.36
N GLY A 856 15.82 11.51 8.07
CA GLY A 856 17.04 12.32 8.13
C GLY A 856 18.16 11.65 7.32
N LYS A 857 18.76 12.40 6.39
CA LYS A 857 19.78 11.96 5.43
C LYS A 857 21.02 11.36 6.11
N ARG A 858 21.44 10.15 5.70
CA ARG A 858 22.78 9.60 5.96
C ARG A 858 23.70 9.86 4.75
N LYS A 859 24.88 10.43 5.00
CA LYS A 859 26.00 10.51 4.05
C LYS A 859 26.68 9.14 3.96
N ILE A 860 26.91 8.65 2.74
CA ILE A 860 27.92 7.60 2.47
C ILE A 860 29.25 8.32 2.27
N LYS A 861 30.27 7.89 3.01
CA LYS A 861 31.68 8.26 2.83
C LYS A 861 32.35 7.09 2.09
N LEU A 862 33.15 7.39 1.06
CA LEU A 862 33.97 6.40 0.36
C LEU A 862 34.87 5.64 1.34
N VAL A 863 34.98 4.32 1.16
CA VAL A 863 36.01 3.47 1.75
C VAL A 863 37.24 3.56 0.88
N GLN A 864 38.34 4.02 1.47
CA GLN A 864 39.70 3.69 1.04
C GLN A 864 40.22 2.69 2.09
N GLU A 865 40.79 1.58 1.63
CA GLU A 865 41.28 0.47 2.47
C GLU A 865 42.23 0.93 3.58
N GLN A 866 42.04 0.45 4.81
CA GLN A 866 43.14 0.11 5.74
C GLN A 866 42.65 -0.67 6.98
N VAL A 867 43.13 -1.91 7.06
CA VAL A 867 43.62 -2.71 8.20
C VAL A 867 42.91 -2.63 9.58
N HIS A 868 42.48 -3.80 10.05
CA HIS A 868 42.02 -4.15 11.40
C HIS A 868 42.90 -3.58 12.56
N VAL A 869 42.28 -2.87 13.51
CA VAL A 869 42.61 -2.93 14.96
C VAL A 869 41.32 -2.71 15.78
N SER A 870 41.09 -3.59 16.76
CA SER A 870 39.93 -3.69 17.66
C SER A 870 39.97 -2.69 18.83
N GLY A 871 38.83 -2.06 19.15
CA GLY A 871 38.62 -1.29 20.39
C GLY A 871 37.29 -0.50 20.41
N ASP A 872 36.30 -0.98 21.15
CA ASP A 872 34.93 -0.41 21.25
C ASP A 872 34.76 0.51 22.48
N GLY A 873 33.80 1.46 22.42
CA GLY A 873 33.29 2.17 23.61
C GLY A 873 32.72 3.57 23.42
N SER A 874 31.43 3.68 23.04
CA SER A 874 30.65 4.94 23.10
C SER A 874 30.36 5.39 24.55
N SER A 875 30.41 6.70 24.85
CA SER A 875 30.35 7.23 26.23
C SER A 875 29.02 6.97 26.97
N GLY A 876 27.91 6.79 26.25
CA GLY A 876 26.59 6.55 26.85
C GLY A 876 26.43 5.16 27.51
N GLY A 877 27.25 4.18 27.11
CA GLY A 877 27.23 2.84 27.72
C GLY A 877 27.83 2.81 29.12
N ARG A 878 28.85 3.65 29.39
CA ARG A 878 29.56 3.67 30.68
C ARG A 878 28.69 4.22 31.81
N VAL A 879 27.82 5.19 31.51
CA VAL A 879 26.92 5.81 32.52
C VAL A 879 25.85 4.83 32.98
N LYS A 880 25.25 4.07 32.05
CA LYS A 880 24.26 3.04 32.39
C LYS A 880 24.87 1.89 33.17
N ALA A 881 26.08 1.47 32.82
CA ALA A 881 26.81 0.45 33.55
C ALA A 881 27.15 0.89 34.98
N PHE A 882 27.59 2.14 35.17
CA PHE A 882 27.92 2.68 36.50
C PHE A 882 26.69 2.79 37.42
N LEU A 883 25.56 3.26 36.91
CA LEU A 883 24.31 3.32 37.69
C LEU A 883 23.77 1.94 38.06
N ALA A 884 23.87 0.98 37.14
CA ALA A 884 23.48 -0.40 37.41
C ALA A 884 24.34 -1.01 38.52
N GLU A 885 25.66 -0.76 38.50
CA GLU A 885 26.57 -1.23 39.55
C GLU A 885 26.28 -0.55 40.90
N MET A 886 26.06 0.77 40.92
CA MET A 886 25.72 1.49 42.15
C MET A 886 24.40 1.00 42.76
N LYS A 887 23.41 0.62 41.94
CA LYS A 887 22.14 0.04 42.41
C LYS A 887 22.30 -1.40 42.91
N ARG A 888 23.27 -2.15 42.39
CA ARG A 888 23.56 -3.53 42.81
C ARG A 888 24.35 -3.58 44.12
N SER A 889 25.23 -2.61 44.34
CA SER A 889 26.16 -2.57 45.48
C SER A 889 25.63 -1.81 46.70
N LEU A 890 24.55 -1.04 46.59
CA LEU A 890 23.99 -0.24 47.69
C LEU A 890 22.57 -0.67 48.02
N SER A 891 22.18 -0.53 49.29
CA SER A 891 20.78 -0.64 49.69
C SER A 891 19.93 0.42 48.97
N GLN A 892 18.64 0.13 48.76
CA GLN A 892 17.74 1.04 48.05
C GLN A 892 17.70 2.44 48.69
N PHE A 893 17.79 2.51 50.03
CA PHE A 893 17.86 3.76 50.77
C PHE A 893 19.16 4.54 50.52
N ASN A 894 20.32 3.88 50.57
CA ASN A 894 21.62 4.52 50.32
C ASN A 894 21.78 4.94 48.86
N PHE A 895 21.26 4.14 47.92
CA PHE A 895 21.21 4.48 46.51
C PHE A 895 20.37 5.76 46.28
N GLU A 896 19.15 5.83 46.83
CA GLU A 896 18.31 7.03 46.71
C GLU A 896 18.94 8.26 47.36
N ARG A 897 19.65 8.10 48.49
CA ARG A 897 20.38 9.19 49.16
C ARG A 897 21.49 9.76 48.28
N VAL A 898 22.32 8.92 47.67
CA VAL A 898 23.41 9.35 46.77
C VAL A 898 22.85 10.00 45.49
N ILE A 899 21.76 9.47 44.95
CA ILE A 899 21.08 10.03 43.77
C ILE A 899 20.50 11.41 44.08
N ARG A 900 19.87 11.57 45.25
CA ARG A 900 19.34 12.86 45.70
C ARG A 900 20.48 13.88 45.90
N ALA A 901 21.61 13.46 46.45
CA ALA A 901 22.79 14.32 46.61
C ALA A 901 23.36 14.80 45.26
N LEU A 902 23.41 13.91 44.26
CA LEU A 902 23.80 14.26 42.89
C LEU A 902 22.80 15.25 42.24
N GLN A 903 21.50 15.06 42.46
CA GLN A 903 20.48 16.01 41.99
C GLN A 903 20.61 17.38 42.68
N THR A 904 20.88 17.42 43.98
CA THR A 904 21.12 18.66 44.72
C THR A 904 22.37 19.37 44.20
N TYR A 905 23.50 18.66 44.06
CA TYR A 905 24.73 19.21 43.50
C TYR A 905 24.55 19.78 42.09
N LYS A 906 23.71 19.15 41.26
CA LYS A 906 23.37 19.70 39.93
C LYS A 906 22.75 21.09 40.02
N LYS A 907 21.86 21.31 41.00
CA LYS A 907 21.08 22.54 41.16
C LYS A 907 21.84 23.63 41.93
N SER A 908 22.55 23.27 43.00
CA SER A 908 23.24 24.24 43.87
C SER A 908 24.71 24.46 43.54
N ASP A 909 25.34 23.56 42.77
CA ASP A 909 26.80 23.51 42.54
C ASP A 909 27.66 23.44 43.83
N GLU A 910 27.07 23.07 44.97
CA GLU A 910 27.79 22.96 46.25
C GLU A 910 28.43 21.57 46.42
N LEU A 911 29.76 21.50 46.35
CA LEU A 911 30.51 20.24 46.46
C LEU A 911 30.32 19.54 47.82
N GLU A 912 30.20 20.31 48.90
CA GLU A 912 30.02 19.78 50.26
C GLU A 912 28.69 19.03 50.42
N ALA A 913 27.62 19.48 49.76
CA ALA A 913 26.34 18.80 49.77
C ALA A 913 26.40 17.43 49.05
N LEU A 914 27.20 17.33 47.98
CA LEU A 914 27.46 16.06 47.31
C LEU A 914 28.26 15.11 48.20
N LEU A 915 29.31 15.61 48.85
CA LEU A 915 30.19 14.83 49.71
C LEU A 915 29.46 14.35 50.97
N ALA A 916 28.62 15.17 51.60
CA ALA A 916 27.80 14.77 52.74
C ALA A 916 26.76 13.70 52.39
N GLY A 917 26.16 13.82 51.20
CA GLY A 917 25.22 12.82 50.68
C GLY A 917 25.90 11.50 50.26
N ALA A 918 27.13 11.59 49.74
CA ALA A 918 27.96 10.46 49.34
C ALA A 918 28.87 9.91 50.45
N ALA A 919 28.84 10.47 51.66
CA ALA A 919 29.66 10.06 52.80
C ALA A 919 29.50 8.57 53.15
N VAL A 920 28.31 8.01 52.93
CA VAL A 920 28.01 6.58 53.13
C VAL A 920 28.89 5.68 52.26
N LEU A 921 29.38 6.18 51.12
CA LEU A 921 30.28 5.46 50.22
C LEU A 921 31.76 5.50 50.65
N ALA A 922 32.07 6.29 51.69
CA ALA A 922 33.41 6.35 52.29
C ALA A 922 33.54 5.41 53.51
N GLU A 923 32.43 4.94 54.06
CA GLU A 923 32.41 4.10 55.27
C GLU A 923 32.84 2.64 55.00
N ASP A 924 32.57 2.11 53.80
CA ASP A 924 32.93 0.73 53.41
C ASP A 924 33.97 0.71 52.26
N ALA A 925 35.05 -0.04 52.47
CA ALA A 925 36.15 -0.24 51.51
C ALA A 925 35.68 -0.78 50.14
N ASN A 926 34.60 -1.57 50.11
CA ASN A 926 34.03 -2.08 48.85
C ASN A 926 33.32 -0.98 48.04
N THR A 927 32.83 0.07 48.71
CA THR A 927 32.10 1.19 48.10
C THR A 927 33.01 2.36 47.72
N HIS A 928 34.27 2.37 48.16
CA HIS A 928 35.27 3.38 47.78
C HIS A 928 35.52 3.46 46.27
N ARG A 929 35.28 2.36 45.53
CA ARG A 929 35.35 2.35 44.06
C ARG A 929 34.19 3.13 43.43
N LEU A 930 33.01 3.10 44.05
CA LEU A 930 31.84 3.86 43.60
C LEU A 930 32.00 5.35 43.91
N LEU A 931 32.51 5.71 45.09
CA LEU A 931 32.81 7.10 45.43
C LEU A 931 33.79 7.73 44.44
N ARG A 932 34.89 7.03 44.11
CA ARG A 932 35.84 7.49 43.09
C ARG A 932 35.23 7.49 41.69
N GLY A 933 34.31 6.56 41.41
CA GLY A 933 33.52 6.56 40.19
C GLY A 933 32.61 7.78 40.02
N LEU A 934 32.30 8.52 41.10
CA LEU A 934 31.58 9.80 41.01
C LEU A 934 32.43 10.93 40.42
N TYR A 935 33.76 10.83 40.47
CA TYR A 935 34.69 11.84 39.95
C TYR A 935 34.45 12.18 38.47
N GLN A 936 34.02 11.20 37.67
CA GLN A 936 33.72 11.41 36.26
C GLN A 936 32.50 12.33 36.03
N PHE A 937 31.67 12.56 37.05
CA PHE A 937 30.46 13.38 37.01
C PHE A 937 30.58 14.71 37.78
N VAL A 938 31.71 14.95 38.45
CA VAL A 938 32.02 16.21 39.14
C VAL A 938 32.43 17.27 38.11
N ARG A 939 31.96 18.51 38.28
CA ARG A 939 32.25 19.61 37.35
C ARG A 939 33.74 19.96 37.34
N PRO A 940 34.33 20.43 36.22
CA PRO A 940 35.77 20.65 36.08
C PRO A 940 36.42 21.46 37.22
N HIS A 941 35.82 22.57 37.62
CA HIS A 941 36.35 23.42 38.70
C HIS A 941 36.35 22.74 40.08
N HIS A 942 35.44 21.79 40.33
CA HIS A 942 35.35 21.03 41.57
C HIS A 942 36.15 19.71 41.57
N LYS A 943 36.75 19.33 40.44
CA LYS A 943 37.48 18.05 40.34
C LYS A 943 38.73 17.99 41.21
N LYS A 944 39.46 19.09 41.39
CA LYS A 944 40.66 19.10 42.23
C LYS A 944 40.30 18.86 43.69
N SER A 945 39.38 19.65 44.24
CA SER A 945 38.93 19.53 45.63
C SER A 945 38.24 18.20 45.91
N PHE A 946 37.49 17.64 44.95
CA PHE A 946 36.87 16.32 45.11
C PHE A 946 37.91 15.18 45.12
N ASP A 947 38.97 15.29 44.31
CA ASP A 947 40.09 14.33 44.29
C ASP A 947 40.85 14.33 45.63
N GLU A 948 41.16 15.52 46.14
CA GLU A 948 41.81 15.72 47.44
C GLU A 948 40.96 15.17 48.58
N ARG A 949 39.64 15.39 48.54
CA ARG A 949 38.73 14.87 49.56
C ARG A 949 38.54 13.35 49.47
N CYS A 950 38.50 12.79 48.26
CA CYS A 950 38.51 11.34 48.08
C CYS A 950 39.81 10.71 48.58
N GLN A 951 40.94 11.38 48.40
CA GLN A 951 42.24 10.93 48.95
C GLN A 951 42.25 10.96 50.47
N GLN A 952 41.68 12.01 51.09
CA GLN A 952 41.55 12.11 52.55
C GLN A 952 40.62 11.04 53.14
N LEU A 953 39.51 10.72 52.45
CA LEU A 953 38.49 9.78 52.95
C LEU A 953 38.77 8.31 52.62
N THR A 954 39.47 8.02 51.52
CA THR A 954 39.69 6.63 51.04
C THR A 954 41.16 6.24 50.93
N GLY A 955 42.09 7.14 51.27
CA GLY A 955 43.54 6.93 51.18
C GLY A 955 44.12 6.95 49.75
N ARG A 956 43.27 7.01 48.70
CA ARG A 956 43.69 7.12 47.29
C ARG A 956 42.85 8.16 46.55
N GLY A 957 43.50 9.06 45.81
CA GLY A 957 42.82 9.99 44.91
C GLY A 957 42.13 9.31 43.73
N CYS A 958 41.36 10.08 42.99
CA CYS A 958 40.64 9.72 41.76
C CYS A 958 41.48 9.90 40.49
N GLY A 959 42.71 10.43 40.58
CA GLY A 959 43.66 10.57 39.47
C GLY A 959 43.56 11.92 38.76
N TYR A 960 43.42 13.01 39.52
CA TYR A 960 43.34 14.36 38.97
C TYR A 960 44.58 14.78 38.16
N LYS A 961 44.33 15.48 37.05
CA LYS A 961 45.34 16.18 36.25
C LYS A 961 44.92 17.65 36.11
N PRO A 962 45.85 18.61 35.99
CA PRO A 962 45.52 20.04 35.86
C PRO A 962 44.52 20.32 34.74
N ASP A 963 44.66 19.62 33.60
CA ASP A 963 43.77 19.73 32.44
C ASP A 963 42.32 19.27 32.75
N HIS A 964 42.09 18.51 33.82
CA HIS A 964 40.74 18.08 34.19
C HIS A 964 39.88 19.24 34.73
N SER A 965 40.50 20.33 35.20
CA SER A 965 39.80 21.53 35.65
C SER A 965 39.51 22.55 34.55
N LEU A 966 40.10 22.39 33.37
CA LEU A 966 39.85 23.28 32.24
C LEU A 966 38.50 22.93 31.57
N SER A 967 37.73 23.97 31.25
CA SER A 967 36.48 23.88 30.50
C SER A 967 36.72 23.39 29.06
N VAL A 968 35.65 22.95 28.40
CA VAL A 968 35.72 22.43 27.01
C VAL A 968 36.10 23.53 26.00
N GLU A 969 35.79 24.79 26.31
CA GLU A 969 36.14 25.96 25.50
C GLU A 969 37.62 26.33 25.66
N GLU A 970 38.15 26.33 26.89
CA GLU A 970 39.58 26.57 27.16
C GLU A 970 40.46 25.50 26.50
N LYS A 971 40.04 24.23 26.50
CA LYS A 971 40.75 23.14 25.82
C LYS A 971 40.79 23.28 24.31
N LYS A 972 39.79 23.92 23.69
CA LYS A 972 39.77 24.18 22.25
C LYS A 972 40.62 25.39 21.85
N ALA A 973 40.81 26.35 22.75
CA ALA A 973 41.65 27.53 22.52
C ALA A 973 43.15 27.21 22.56
N LEU A 974 43.56 26.09 23.18
CA LEU A 974 44.96 25.68 23.38
C LEU A 974 45.60 24.90 22.22
N VAL A 975 44.96 24.79 21.04
CA VAL A 975 45.51 24.06 19.87
C VAL A 975 46.09 25.06 18.84
N PRO A 976 47.42 25.12 18.60
CA PRO A 976 48.00 26.04 17.62
C PRO A 976 47.88 25.51 16.19
N ARG A 977 47.64 26.42 15.23
CA ARG A 977 47.66 26.19 13.78
C ARG A 977 48.98 26.68 13.17
N THR A 978 49.75 25.81 12.54
CA THR A 978 50.80 26.17 11.56
C THR A 978 50.96 25.08 10.50
N ALA A 979 51.33 25.52 9.30
CA ALA A 979 51.24 24.81 8.02
C ALA A 979 52.61 24.36 7.47
N VAL A 980 52.58 23.75 6.27
CA VAL A 980 53.61 23.77 5.18
C VAL A 980 54.50 22.52 4.98
N ALA A 981 54.21 21.83 3.85
CA ALA A 981 55.05 21.40 2.71
C ALA A 981 56.34 20.52 2.82
N VAL A 982 56.53 19.83 1.68
CA VAL A 982 57.77 19.28 1.05
C VAL A 982 58.25 17.87 1.46
N SER A 983 58.90 17.27 0.47
CA SER A 983 59.16 15.90 0.07
C SER A 983 60.36 15.17 0.71
N SER A 984 60.37 13.85 0.47
CA SER A 984 61.50 12.94 0.21
C SER A 984 62.61 12.73 1.26
N SER A 985 62.88 11.47 1.64
CA SER A 985 64.10 10.72 1.26
C SER A 985 64.39 9.51 2.18
N ALA A 986 64.94 8.45 1.55
CA ALA A 986 65.94 7.46 1.99
C ALA A 986 65.83 6.77 3.39
N CYS A 987 65.79 5.43 3.53
CA CYS A 987 66.76 4.36 3.19
C CYS A 987 67.50 3.84 4.46
N SER A 988 67.42 2.53 4.75
CA SER A 988 68.47 1.64 5.34
C SER A 988 67.82 0.28 5.75
N GLN A 989 68.13 -0.81 5.04
CA GLN A 989 69.10 -1.89 5.36
C GLN A 989 68.62 -2.85 6.47
N LEU A 990 68.14 -4.06 6.12
CA LEU A 990 68.87 -5.34 5.89
C LEU A 990 69.41 -5.99 7.18
N ASP A 991 68.89 -7.18 7.53
CA ASP A 991 69.61 -8.49 7.52
C ASP A 991 68.63 -9.61 7.96
N THR A 992 68.20 -10.60 7.17
CA THR A 992 68.79 -11.84 6.61
C THR A 992 69.16 -12.99 7.57
N GLN A 993 68.56 -14.15 7.22
CA GLN A 993 68.98 -15.55 7.40
C GLN A 993 68.80 -16.29 8.74
N GLN A 994 67.82 -17.20 8.74
CA GLN A 994 67.88 -18.64 9.09
C GLN A 994 66.41 -19.13 9.09
N LEU A 995 65.92 -20.20 8.45
CA LEU A 995 66.46 -21.38 7.78
C LEU A 995 65.33 -21.97 6.91
N ASN A 996 65.66 -22.38 5.68
CA ASN A 996 64.85 -23.28 4.85
C ASN A 996 64.77 -24.69 5.47
N ARG A 997 63.62 -25.35 5.31
CA ARG A 997 63.36 -26.81 5.11
C ARG A 997 61.83 -26.93 5.00
N GLY A 998 61.17 -27.31 3.91
CA GLY A 998 61.49 -28.28 2.87
C GLY A 998 60.74 -29.59 3.15
N GLY A 999 59.75 -29.95 2.33
CA GLY A 999 59.15 -31.31 2.33
C GLY A 999 57.71 -31.41 1.81
N ALA A 1000 57.51 -32.22 0.76
CA ALA A 1000 56.26 -32.51 0.06
C ALA A 1000 55.95 -34.02 0.12
N HIS A 1001 54.67 -34.43 0.17
CA HIS A 1001 54.12 -35.76 -0.24
C HIS A 1001 52.59 -35.61 -0.40
N LEU A 1002 51.97 -35.74 -1.59
CA LEU A 1002 51.55 -36.93 -2.38
C LEU A 1002 50.48 -37.83 -1.72
N ASN A 1003 49.22 -37.75 -2.21
CA ASN A 1003 48.50 -38.80 -2.98
C ASN A 1003 46.95 -38.84 -2.79
N GLN A 1004 46.28 -38.95 -3.95
CA GLN A 1004 44.86 -39.24 -4.26
C GLN A 1004 44.39 -40.64 -3.75
N PRO A 1005 43.10 -41.13 -3.85
CA PRO A 1005 42.09 -40.89 -4.91
C PRO A 1005 40.56 -41.00 -4.53
N ARG A 1006 39.72 -41.01 -5.60
CA ARG A 1006 38.24 -41.03 -5.76
C ARG A 1006 37.48 -42.34 -5.39
N ALA A 1007 36.20 -42.17 -4.97
CA ALA A 1007 34.90 -42.86 -5.29
C ALA A 1007 34.71 -44.38 -4.94
N PRO A 1008 33.47 -44.93 -4.65
CA PRO A 1008 32.25 -44.86 -5.48
C PRO A 1008 30.86 -44.79 -4.79
N GLU A 1009 29.82 -44.83 -5.62
CA GLU A 1009 28.37 -44.66 -5.47
C GLU A 1009 27.62 -45.71 -4.59
N ALA A 1010 26.45 -45.31 -4.04
CA ALA A 1010 25.31 -46.20 -3.78
C ALA A 1010 23.98 -45.39 -3.76
N GLY A 1011 23.01 -45.80 -4.59
CA GLY A 1011 21.69 -45.18 -4.74
C GLY A 1011 20.63 -45.66 -3.72
N CYS A 1012 19.44 -45.06 -3.76
CA CYS A 1012 18.24 -45.46 -3.00
C CYS A 1012 17.04 -45.36 -3.96
N ALA A 1013 16.45 -46.46 -4.46
CA ALA A 1013 15.65 -47.52 -3.83
C ALA A 1013 14.19 -47.09 -3.50
N SER A 1014 13.24 -47.90 -3.99
CA SER A 1014 11.79 -47.69 -4.01
C SER A 1014 11.11 -47.90 -2.65
N LYS A 1015 10.00 -47.19 -2.40
CA LYS A 1015 9.21 -47.16 -1.14
C LYS A 1015 8.41 -48.45 -0.82
N ARG A 1016 9.07 -49.62 -0.75
CA ARG A 1016 8.52 -50.84 -0.13
C ARG A 1016 9.39 -51.43 1.00
N ASP A 1017 10.53 -50.84 1.33
CA ASP A 1017 11.55 -51.50 2.18
C ASP A 1017 11.66 -51.01 3.63
N VAL A 1018 10.76 -50.15 4.13
CA VAL A 1018 10.89 -49.57 5.49
C VAL A 1018 10.87 -50.61 6.63
N PRO A 1019 10.02 -51.67 6.60
CA PRO A 1019 10.05 -52.73 7.61
C PRO A 1019 11.31 -53.60 7.52
N ALA A 1020 11.79 -53.90 6.30
CA ALA A 1020 12.97 -54.75 6.10
C ALA A 1020 14.26 -54.06 6.56
N ALA A 1021 14.38 -52.74 6.31
CA ALA A 1021 15.49 -51.93 6.77
C ALA A 1021 15.56 -51.87 8.31
N PHE A 1022 14.42 -51.68 8.98
CA PHE A 1022 14.38 -51.70 10.45
C PHE A 1022 14.77 -53.08 11.03
N LEU A 1023 14.31 -54.18 10.42
CA LEU A 1023 14.67 -55.52 10.90
C LEU A 1023 16.15 -55.86 10.67
N ALA A 1024 16.76 -55.35 9.59
CA ALA A 1024 18.20 -55.48 9.37
C ALA A 1024 19.00 -54.67 10.40
N ASP A 1025 18.57 -53.45 10.72
CA ASP A 1025 19.16 -52.61 11.77
C ASP A 1025 19.07 -53.30 13.14
N VAL A 1026 17.92 -53.89 13.48
CA VAL A 1026 17.71 -54.63 14.73
C VAL A 1026 18.60 -55.87 14.79
N LYS A 1027 18.63 -56.72 13.76
CA LYS A 1027 19.49 -57.92 13.74
C LYS A 1027 20.97 -57.58 13.87
N LYS A 1028 21.41 -56.47 13.26
CA LYS A 1028 22.80 -55.98 13.35
C LYS A 1028 23.12 -55.41 14.72
N ALA A 1029 22.18 -54.74 15.37
CA ALA A 1029 22.37 -54.12 16.66
C ALA A 1029 22.35 -55.16 17.79
N ILE A 1030 21.24 -55.89 17.98
CA ILE A 1030 21.02 -56.73 19.16
C ILE A 1030 21.43 -58.21 18.99
N GLY A 1031 21.85 -58.62 17.79
CA GLY A 1031 22.30 -60.00 17.50
C GLY A 1031 21.18 -60.99 17.20
N GLU A 1032 21.53 -62.15 16.65
CA GLU A 1032 20.57 -63.11 16.07
C GLU A 1032 19.66 -63.77 17.12
N GLU A 1033 20.21 -64.16 18.28
CA GLU A 1033 19.44 -64.77 19.38
C GLU A 1033 18.38 -63.81 19.95
N LYS A 1034 18.76 -62.57 20.27
CA LYS A 1034 17.83 -61.58 20.83
C LYS A 1034 16.82 -61.10 19.80
N SER A 1035 17.21 -61.03 18.53
CA SER A 1035 16.27 -60.77 17.45
C SER A 1035 15.19 -61.86 17.38
N THR A 1036 15.57 -63.14 17.56
CA THR A 1036 14.63 -64.26 17.54
C THR A 1036 13.64 -64.20 18.70
N LEU A 1037 14.13 -63.85 19.90
CA LEU A 1037 13.30 -63.64 21.09
C LEU A 1037 12.30 -62.47 20.90
N LEU A 1038 12.75 -61.36 20.31
CA LEU A 1038 11.90 -60.23 19.94
C LEU A 1038 10.82 -60.65 18.93
N PHE A 1039 11.18 -61.42 17.89
CA PHE A 1039 10.20 -61.90 16.90
C PHE A 1039 9.17 -62.86 17.50
N GLN A 1040 9.57 -63.74 18.42
CA GLN A 1040 8.65 -64.64 19.11
C GLN A 1040 7.66 -63.85 19.98
N ALA A 1041 8.12 -62.84 20.71
CA ALA A 1041 7.24 -61.96 21.49
C ALA A 1041 6.23 -61.22 20.60
N LEU A 1042 6.64 -60.75 19.42
CA LEU A 1042 5.74 -60.08 18.48
C LEU A 1042 4.74 -61.03 17.81
N GLN A 1043 5.12 -62.27 17.53
CA GLN A 1043 4.19 -63.29 17.05
C GLN A 1043 3.18 -63.69 18.14
N SER A 1044 3.63 -63.79 19.39
CA SER A 1044 2.74 -64.05 20.54
C SER A 1044 1.76 -62.89 20.73
N TYR A 1045 2.24 -61.65 20.67
CA TYR A 1045 1.41 -60.45 20.74
C TYR A 1045 0.36 -60.40 19.63
N LYS A 1046 0.73 -60.76 18.40
CA LYS A 1046 -0.22 -60.80 17.27
C LYS A 1046 -1.37 -61.79 17.49
N LYS A 1047 -1.15 -62.85 18.27
CA LYS A 1047 -2.17 -63.87 18.57
C LYS A 1047 -2.95 -63.59 19.85
N SER A 1048 -2.31 -63.05 20.88
CA SER A 1048 -2.88 -62.87 22.23
C SER A 1048 -3.33 -61.44 22.53
N ASP A 1049 -2.88 -60.45 21.75
CA ASP A 1049 -2.99 -59.00 22.02
C ASP A 1049 -2.51 -58.57 23.42
N ASN A 1050 -1.70 -59.40 24.09
CA ASN A 1050 -1.15 -59.10 25.41
C ASN A 1050 0.00 -58.08 25.30
N TYR A 1051 -0.34 -56.81 25.51
CA TYR A 1051 0.59 -55.68 25.40
C TYR A 1051 1.74 -55.74 26.42
N ASP A 1052 1.44 -56.13 27.66
CA ASP A 1052 2.38 -56.01 28.77
C ASP A 1052 3.56 -57.00 28.61
N ASP A 1053 3.31 -58.23 28.12
CA ASP A 1053 4.36 -59.22 27.82
C ASP A 1053 5.26 -58.79 26.65
N MET A 1054 4.65 -58.21 25.61
CA MET A 1054 5.36 -57.74 24.43
C MET A 1054 6.26 -56.55 24.76
N VAL A 1055 5.72 -55.56 25.48
CA VAL A 1055 6.50 -54.38 25.85
C VAL A 1055 7.57 -54.69 26.88
N GLY A 1056 7.31 -55.59 27.84
CA GLY A 1056 8.35 -56.06 28.75
C GLY A 1056 9.56 -56.65 28.02
N THR A 1057 9.30 -57.47 27.00
CA THR A 1057 10.37 -58.07 26.18
C THR A 1057 11.06 -57.02 25.29
N VAL A 1058 10.30 -56.14 24.63
CA VAL A 1058 10.83 -55.08 23.76
C VAL A 1058 11.71 -54.09 24.53
N VAL A 1059 11.27 -53.65 25.70
CA VAL A 1059 12.05 -52.74 26.56
C VAL A 1059 13.32 -53.45 27.03
N SER A 1060 13.21 -54.66 27.59
CA SER A 1060 14.37 -55.41 28.05
C SER A 1060 15.45 -55.58 26.98
N VAL A 1061 15.06 -55.81 25.71
CA VAL A 1061 16.01 -56.04 24.62
C VAL A 1061 16.68 -54.75 24.14
N PHE A 1062 15.97 -53.62 24.12
CA PHE A 1062 16.50 -52.36 23.58
C PHE A 1062 17.05 -51.39 24.64
N THR A 1063 16.87 -51.65 25.94
CA THR A 1063 17.44 -50.83 27.02
C THR A 1063 18.70 -51.40 27.66
N GLU A 1064 19.22 -52.52 27.15
CA GLU A 1064 20.48 -53.11 27.66
C GLU A 1064 21.73 -52.29 27.30
N ARG A 1065 21.68 -51.52 26.19
CA ARG A 1065 22.74 -50.59 25.78
C ARG A 1065 22.13 -49.26 25.38
N ASP A 1066 22.73 -48.16 25.83
CA ASP A 1066 22.21 -46.81 25.56
C ASP A 1066 22.13 -46.47 24.06
N GLU A 1067 22.98 -47.08 23.23
CA GLU A 1067 23.00 -46.89 21.77
C GLU A 1067 21.79 -47.53 21.06
N ASP A 1068 21.21 -48.59 21.64
CA ASP A 1068 20.08 -49.32 21.05
C ASP A 1068 18.73 -48.65 21.36
N PHE A 1069 18.74 -47.65 22.23
CA PHE A 1069 17.55 -46.92 22.65
C PHE A 1069 16.86 -46.18 21.48
N ILE A 1070 17.63 -45.76 20.47
CA ILE A 1070 17.09 -45.18 19.22
C ILE A 1070 16.21 -46.19 18.48
N LEU A 1071 16.50 -47.50 18.58
CA LEU A 1071 15.68 -48.56 17.98
C LEU A 1071 14.37 -48.74 18.73
N LEU A 1072 14.35 -48.54 20.06
CA LEU A 1072 13.12 -48.55 20.88
C LEU A 1072 12.15 -47.42 20.48
N ILE A 1073 12.69 -46.23 20.17
CA ILE A 1073 11.91 -45.08 19.66
C ILE A 1073 11.36 -45.39 18.27
N ARG A 1074 12.19 -45.89 17.35
CA ARG A 1074 11.77 -46.30 15.99
C ARG A 1074 10.74 -47.44 16.01
N PHE A 1075 10.77 -48.30 17.04
CA PHE A 1075 9.81 -49.39 17.20
C PHE A 1075 8.36 -48.92 17.38
N SER A 1076 8.14 -47.67 17.81
CA SER A 1076 6.81 -47.06 17.95
C SER A 1076 5.98 -47.04 16.65
N MET A 1077 6.62 -47.16 15.49
CA MET A 1077 5.95 -47.29 14.19
C MET A 1077 5.16 -48.60 14.04
N PHE A 1078 5.56 -49.65 14.76
CA PHE A 1078 4.99 -50.99 14.65
C PHE A 1078 3.94 -51.29 15.73
N ILE A 1079 3.72 -50.35 16.66
CA ILE A 1079 2.72 -50.47 17.71
C ILE A 1079 1.32 -50.06 17.17
N PRO A 1080 0.30 -50.92 17.30
CA PRO A 1080 -1.07 -50.59 16.89
C PRO A 1080 -1.63 -49.34 17.58
N ALA A 1081 -2.52 -48.60 16.91
CA ALA A 1081 -3.06 -47.32 17.38
C ALA A 1081 -3.62 -47.38 18.82
N ARG A 1082 -4.29 -48.47 19.19
CA ARG A 1082 -4.86 -48.69 20.54
C ARG A 1082 -3.84 -48.72 21.67
N HIS A 1083 -2.60 -49.15 21.40
CA HIS A 1083 -1.52 -49.23 22.39
C HIS A 1083 -0.47 -48.12 22.26
N LYS A 1084 -0.59 -47.28 21.22
CA LYS A 1084 0.38 -46.23 20.88
C LYS A 1084 0.49 -45.12 21.94
N LYS A 1085 -0.60 -44.83 22.66
CA LYS A 1085 -0.60 -43.90 23.81
C LYS A 1085 0.20 -44.50 24.99
N ARG A 1086 -0.13 -45.73 25.38
CA ARG A 1086 0.52 -46.45 26.49
C ARG A 1086 2.01 -46.70 26.23
N TYR A 1087 2.41 -46.89 24.98
CA TYR A 1087 3.82 -47.03 24.58
C TYR A 1087 4.58 -45.71 24.61
N ARG A 1088 3.94 -44.59 24.25
CA ARG A 1088 4.52 -43.26 24.36
C ARG A 1088 4.74 -42.85 25.82
N ASP A 1089 3.75 -43.08 26.67
CA ASP A 1089 3.85 -42.78 28.11
C ASP A 1089 5.01 -43.58 28.76
N MET A 1090 5.26 -44.81 28.28
CA MET A 1090 6.41 -45.62 28.71
C MET A 1090 7.75 -45.07 28.21
N LEU A 1091 7.84 -44.63 26.95
CA LEU A 1091 9.06 -43.98 26.42
C LEU A 1091 9.38 -42.69 27.18
N ASP A 1092 8.37 -41.88 27.50
CA ASP A 1092 8.52 -40.64 28.28
C ASP A 1092 9.02 -40.94 29.71
N ALA A 1093 8.54 -42.02 30.32
CA ALA A 1093 8.98 -42.47 31.64
C ALA A 1093 10.45 -42.97 31.64
N LEU A 1094 10.90 -43.59 30.56
CA LEU A 1094 12.29 -44.06 30.41
C LEU A 1094 13.28 -42.94 30.06
N GLN A 1095 12.85 -41.87 29.39
CA GLN A 1095 13.72 -40.74 28.97
C GLN A 1095 13.85 -39.61 29.98
N GLY A 1096 12.98 -39.53 31.00
CA GLY A 1096 13.01 -38.46 31.99
C GLY A 1096 12.66 -37.05 31.46
N GLN A 1097 12.23 -36.92 30.21
CA GLN A 1097 11.71 -35.71 29.55
C GLN A 1097 10.60 -36.09 28.56
N SER A 1098 9.59 -35.23 28.39
CA SER A 1098 8.43 -35.49 27.52
C SER A 1098 8.80 -35.43 26.04
N VAL A 1099 8.64 -36.54 25.32
CA VAL A 1099 8.84 -36.62 23.87
C VAL A 1099 7.67 -35.93 23.15
N SER A 1100 7.99 -34.93 22.32
CA SER A 1100 6.99 -34.21 21.51
C SER A 1100 6.37 -35.12 20.45
N ALA A 1101 5.08 -34.92 20.15
CA ALA A 1101 4.26 -35.72 19.22
C ALA A 1101 4.77 -35.78 17.76
N ALA A 1102 5.92 -35.17 17.45
CA ALA A 1102 6.52 -35.10 16.13
C ALA A 1102 7.50 -36.25 15.79
N ASP A 1103 7.97 -37.03 16.77
CA ASP A 1103 9.01 -38.06 16.54
C ASP A 1103 8.47 -39.50 16.38
N VAL A 1104 7.15 -39.68 16.30
CA VAL A 1104 6.54 -40.99 15.98
C VAL A 1104 5.85 -40.94 14.61
N PRO A 1105 6.30 -41.71 13.62
CA PRO A 1105 5.68 -41.74 12.30
C PRO A 1105 4.20 -42.15 12.37
N ALA A 1106 3.35 -41.37 11.71
CA ALA A 1106 1.93 -41.64 11.57
C ALA A 1106 1.70 -42.64 10.42
N VAL A 1107 1.30 -43.88 10.76
CA VAL A 1107 0.74 -44.85 9.82
C VAL A 1107 -0.76 -44.55 9.69
N ARG A 1108 -1.23 -44.27 8.47
CA ARG A 1108 -2.67 -44.17 8.16
C ARG A 1108 -3.24 -45.58 8.00
N GLU A 1109 -4.38 -45.80 8.64
CA GLU A 1109 -5.19 -47.02 8.56
C GLU A 1109 -5.72 -47.24 7.14
N ASP A 1110 -5.51 -48.45 6.61
CA ASP A 1110 -6.19 -48.94 5.41
C ASP A 1110 -7.65 -49.24 5.74
N GLN A 1111 -8.53 -48.76 4.87
CA GLN A 1111 -9.98 -48.94 4.92
C GLN A 1111 -10.36 -50.42 4.87
N GLN A 1112 -11.19 -50.83 5.84
CA GLN A 1112 -12.04 -52.00 5.71
C GLN A 1112 -12.98 -51.84 4.50
N ARG A 1113 -12.97 -52.84 3.63
CA ARG A 1113 -13.95 -53.04 2.56
C ARG A 1113 -15.35 -53.24 3.16
N PRO A 1114 -16.41 -52.76 2.52
CA PRO A 1114 -17.70 -53.43 2.54
C PRO A 1114 -17.87 -54.26 1.26
N GLY A 1115 -18.23 -55.53 1.44
CA GLY A 1115 -18.64 -56.44 0.37
C GLY A 1115 -20.10 -56.23 -0.04
N GLU A 1116 -20.36 -56.64 -1.29
CA GLU A 1116 -21.51 -57.39 -1.83
C GLU A 1116 -22.94 -57.12 -1.28
N GLU A 1117 -23.79 -56.59 -2.18
CA GLU A 1117 -25.20 -56.90 -2.55
C GLU A 1117 -26.06 -57.85 -1.68
N PRO A 1118 -27.43 -57.79 -1.67
CA PRO A 1118 -28.26 -57.64 -2.89
C PRO A 1118 -29.66 -56.98 -2.81
N ASP A 1119 -30.19 -56.67 -4.01
CA ASP A 1119 -31.56 -56.81 -4.55
C ASP A 1119 -32.84 -56.18 -3.96
N VAL A 1120 -33.78 -55.97 -4.91
CA VAL A 1120 -35.26 -55.89 -4.82
C VAL A 1120 -35.93 -54.50 -4.88
N LEU A 1121 -36.29 -54.10 -6.11
CA LEU A 1121 -37.66 -53.94 -6.64
C LEU A 1121 -38.72 -53.06 -5.91
N VAL A 1122 -39.49 -52.36 -6.76
CA VAL A 1122 -40.94 -52.02 -6.66
C VAL A 1122 -41.30 -50.52 -6.60
N GLN A 1123 -41.65 -50.03 -7.80
CA GLN A 1123 -42.89 -49.35 -8.22
C GLN A 1123 -43.44 -48.10 -7.48
N ASN A 1124 -43.91 -47.16 -8.32
CA ASN A 1124 -45.21 -46.45 -8.29
C ASN A 1124 -45.59 -45.69 -7.00
N ARG A 1125 -46.02 -44.43 -7.03
CA ARG A 1125 -47.17 -43.88 -7.77
C ARG A 1125 -47.35 -42.42 -7.35
N LYS A 1126 -47.82 -41.60 -8.30
CA LYS A 1126 -48.89 -40.56 -8.21
C LYS A 1126 -48.81 -39.50 -7.10
N ALA A 1127 -48.77 -38.22 -7.49
CA ALA A 1127 -49.91 -37.29 -7.63
C ALA A 1127 -50.49 -36.90 -6.26
N SER A 1128 -50.76 -35.65 -5.91
CA SER A 1128 -51.34 -34.54 -6.67
C SER A 1128 -51.32 -33.27 -5.80
N SER A 1129 -51.59 -32.12 -6.42
CA SER A 1129 -52.37 -30.97 -5.89
C SER A 1129 -51.80 -30.22 -4.67
N SER A 1130 -51.91 -28.90 -4.49
CA SER A 1130 -52.45 -27.74 -5.20
C SER A 1130 -52.46 -26.63 -4.13
N CYS A 1131 -52.18 -25.37 -4.50
CA CYS A 1131 -52.33 -24.15 -3.67
C CYS A 1131 -51.39 -24.08 -2.45
N CYS A 1132 -50.66 -23.01 -2.15
CA CYS A 1132 -50.74 -21.59 -2.51
C CYS A 1132 -49.36 -21.03 -2.91
#